data_AF-A0AAD9EA14-F1
#
_entry.id   AF-A0AAD9EA14-F1
#
_cell.length_a   1.000
_cell.length_b   1.000
_cell.length_c   1.000
_cell.angle_alpha   90.00
_cell.angle_beta   90.00
_cell.angle_gamma   90.00
#
_symmetry.space_group_name_H-M   'P 1'
#
loop_
_entity.id
_entity.type
_entity.pdbx_description
1 polymer ?
#
loop_
_entity_poly.entity_id
_entity_poly.type
_entity_poly.pdbx_seq_one_letter_code
_entity_poly.pdbx_strand_id
1 'polypeptide(L)'
;MPSTRSGPQRWAVNHSTGHHRLHATRFISKVLSDTFEPADALNMLQVKHTIDFGARSAGATQAKVADTFIPQFFLDFFSIVGKPGRPITRRSAPLLDNVIVSFERYGAPYSTKHVGGVSFNMTGRTFRIAQAGTREVWFIVMHPLAGNTTQSTTSAGHSQQEAQQQSSSQSGMPIGLARELASYITSIFQSSQLLGEGVDTCWRPGGKDSQRISSAQWYVFQTQFMNEWAAWVSSKQDADSYWRRHEPAFHAYDYGANLEIEVGEEIFNLPRETHAFRESDSEADVSQAEEDGDAVTENNVQASLDSLILDNSDSESGAGPATQEEDSHPHNANNQTYQQILRESDKLHELVAELSSRFSLDNTAAISYALAVCIHSQSDGGQTRCLLADRNMVARMFPGSRNYTFYPQAFHPRYGNFSASRPPAFLDPLCTAMRGNMSDCNDGADVLSFGYFQGYSNIKRSVRHSPNALLATKGYATAALTAPASHTSTSSHARHKREAMLRRIRGQLTPGRPEQSKPFARERRKLETAIDREEFAYRMEQVVSLNIHHMCRAERTFAAVIRPIFQLIRFFCAEHESYIRLFRSIPPQVFPRVMCAYSRVFELALGEMERRYVAGGERGLDLAHSEAVAVLDRLGGYIFTGHERHLPTTVLQPLGTLDSLRSGAWPYINPAVLGLDSSASSSAVMNMRLWPRSAKTGRLVLLHVNELRYHYGDGIATGRETEIWFDQLGEDAFRSHSDMTSFTAELLREMWIPQTKLFIASQLRRRLQEAAEPASIPVTSDQTAACRSAITAWEATPEAFTRKALQELTQALTPGGSRLMIAESKERTRRDYAAELVRAITTGKGRAAVAPVHST
;
A
#
# COMPACT_ATOMS: atom_id res chain seq x y z
N MET A 1 14.65 37.38 -4.74
CA MET A 1 13.89 36.52 -5.69
C MET A 1 12.40 36.77 -5.42
N PRO A 2 11.63 37.34 -6.37
CA PRO A 2 10.25 37.72 -6.11
C PRO A 2 9.39 36.47 -5.92
N SER A 3 8.60 36.43 -4.85
CA SER A 3 7.62 35.38 -4.60
C SER A 3 6.48 35.51 -5.62
N THR A 4 6.51 34.69 -6.66
CA THR A 4 5.35 34.48 -7.51
C THR A 4 4.28 33.75 -6.70
N ARG A 5 3.20 34.47 -6.35
CA ARG A 5 1.94 33.85 -5.92
C ARG A 5 1.51 32.89 -7.03
N SER A 6 1.76 31.59 -6.86
CA SER A 6 1.33 30.56 -7.80
C SER A 6 -0.19 30.49 -7.76
N GLY A 7 -0.86 30.84 -8.87
CA GLY A 7 -2.26 30.52 -9.07
C GLY A 7 -2.53 29.01 -8.92
N PRO A 8 -3.79 28.58 -8.80
CA PRO A 8 -4.13 27.16 -8.65
C PRO A 8 -3.51 26.36 -9.80
N GLN A 9 -2.69 25.37 -9.46
CA GLN A 9 -2.01 24.50 -10.43
C GLN A 9 -3.05 23.80 -11.30
N ARG A 10 -3.07 24.11 -12.60
CA ARG A 10 -3.98 23.48 -13.57
C ARG A 10 -3.24 22.37 -14.32
N TRP A 11 -3.72 21.14 -14.23
CA TRP A 11 -3.14 20.01 -14.95
C TRP A 11 -3.75 19.91 -16.35
N ALA A 12 -2.90 19.88 -17.37
CA ALA A 12 -3.27 19.70 -18.77
C ALA A 12 -2.06 19.20 -19.56
N VAL A 13 -2.30 18.63 -20.75
CA VAL A 13 -1.24 18.37 -21.72
C VAL A 13 -0.86 19.69 -22.37
N ASN A 14 0.39 20.09 -22.24
CA ASN A 14 0.97 21.24 -22.91
C ASN A 14 1.68 20.81 -24.21
N HIS A 15 0.99 20.96 -25.33
CA HIS A 15 1.51 20.60 -26.65
C HIS A 15 2.76 21.40 -27.07
N SER A 16 3.06 22.56 -26.47
CA SER A 16 4.29 23.30 -26.79
C SER A 16 5.57 22.66 -26.24
N THR A 17 5.44 21.68 -25.34
CA THR A 17 6.60 20.99 -24.73
C THR A 17 7.16 19.83 -25.55
N GLY A 18 6.42 19.37 -26.58
CA GLY A 18 6.86 18.33 -27.50
C GLY A 18 7.22 18.88 -28.87
N HIS A 19 8.08 18.16 -29.58
CA HIS A 19 8.42 18.46 -30.98
C HIS A 19 7.31 18.00 -31.93
N HIS A 20 6.55 16.96 -31.53
CA HIS A 20 5.46 16.42 -32.33
C HIS A 20 4.21 16.15 -31.49
N ARG A 21 3.05 16.47 -32.06
CA ARG A 21 1.73 16.17 -31.48
C ARG A 21 1.18 14.89 -32.08
N LEU A 22 0.98 13.87 -31.26
CA LEU A 22 0.36 12.61 -31.67
C LEU A 22 -1.13 12.60 -31.32
N HIS A 23 -1.97 12.36 -32.32
CA HIS A 23 -3.37 12.02 -32.10
C HIS A 23 -3.46 10.61 -31.51
N ALA A 24 -4.25 10.43 -30.44
CA ALA A 24 -4.32 9.16 -29.73
C ALA A 24 -4.75 7.99 -30.64
N THR A 25 -5.76 8.19 -31.49
CA THR A 25 -6.22 7.18 -32.46
C THR A 25 -5.15 6.79 -33.47
N ARG A 26 -4.38 7.77 -33.98
CA ARG A 26 -3.25 7.53 -34.91
C ARG A 26 -2.08 6.84 -34.23
N PHE A 27 -1.79 7.18 -32.97
CA PHE A 27 -0.78 6.48 -32.18
C PHE A 27 -1.17 5.02 -31.97
N ILE A 28 -2.42 4.77 -31.56
CA ILE A 28 -2.97 3.42 -31.36
C ILE A 28 -2.88 2.61 -32.65
N SER A 29 -3.37 3.15 -33.77
CA SER A 29 -3.35 2.43 -35.05
C SER A 29 -1.93 2.18 -35.56
N LYS A 30 -1.02 3.14 -35.42
CA LYS A 30 0.38 3.00 -35.83
C LYS A 30 1.07 1.89 -35.04
N VAL A 31 0.96 1.91 -33.70
CA VAL A 31 1.73 1.01 -32.83
C VAL A 31 1.16 -0.41 -32.78
N LEU A 32 -0.16 -0.55 -32.94
CA LEU A 32 -0.81 -1.87 -32.99
C LEU A 32 -0.78 -2.48 -34.40
N SER A 33 -0.25 -1.79 -35.40
CA SER A 33 0.03 -2.35 -36.72
C SER A 33 1.16 -3.38 -36.65
N ASP A 34 1.06 -4.45 -37.44
CA ASP A 34 2.13 -5.44 -37.56
C ASP A 34 3.39 -4.89 -38.22
N THR A 35 3.27 -3.75 -38.92
CA THR A 35 4.41 -3.04 -39.54
C THR A 35 5.22 -2.19 -38.56
N PHE A 36 4.86 -2.14 -37.28
CA PHE A 36 5.55 -1.34 -36.27
C PHE A 36 6.66 -2.17 -35.62
N GLU A 37 7.91 -1.84 -35.95
CA GLU A 37 9.08 -2.65 -35.63
C GLU A 37 9.74 -2.24 -34.29
N PRO A 38 10.59 -3.09 -33.71
CA PRO A 38 11.33 -2.74 -32.49
C PRO A 38 12.18 -1.47 -32.59
N ALA A 39 12.76 -1.19 -33.77
CA ALA A 39 13.49 0.04 -34.02
C ALA A 39 12.60 1.29 -33.94
N ASP A 40 11.35 1.21 -34.42
CA ASP A 40 10.38 2.30 -34.30
C ASP A 40 10.03 2.57 -32.83
N ALA A 41 9.88 1.52 -32.02
CA ALA A 41 9.58 1.64 -30.60
C ALA A 41 10.67 2.40 -29.83
N LEU A 42 11.95 2.05 -30.06
CA LEU A 42 13.08 2.72 -29.42
C LEU A 42 13.20 4.18 -29.88
N ASN A 43 13.12 4.43 -31.19
CA ASN A 43 13.17 5.78 -31.73
C ASN A 43 12.05 6.66 -31.15
N MET A 44 10.82 6.15 -31.08
CA MET A 44 9.67 6.90 -30.56
C MET A 44 9.84 7.31 -29.09
N LEU A 45 10.57 6.52 -28.28
CA LEU A 45 10.89 6.88 -26.89
C LEU A 45 11.97 7.95 -26.78
N GLN A 46 12.80 8.13 -27.81
CA GLN A 46 13.87 9.14 -27.88
C GLN A 46 13.45 10.46 -28.54
N VAL A 47 12.19 10.59 -28.93
CA VAL A 47 11.61 11.81 -29.50
C VAL A 47 10.57 12.40 -28.55
N LYS A 48 10.60 13.72 -28.37
CA LYS A 48 9.62 14.43 -27.53
C LYS A 48 8.27 14.51 -28.24
N HIS A 49 7.37 13.61 -27.88
CA HIS A 49 5.97 13.66 -28.31
C HIS A 49 5.08 14.29 -27.24
N THR A 50 3.90 14.75 -27.66
CA THR A 50 2.76 14.96 -26.76
C THR A 50 1.55 14.18 -27.24
N ILE A 51 0.76 13.64 -26.31
CA ILE A 51 -0.45 12.89 -26.61
C ILE A 51 -1.54 13.24 -25.60
N ASP A 52 -2.67 13.73 -26.10
CA ASP A 52 -3.84 14.05 -25.28
C ASP A 52 -4.99 13.14 -25.71
N PHE A 53 -5.09 11.96 -25.09
CA PHE A 53 -6.21 11.05 -25.32
C PHE A 53 -7.52 11.54 -24.67
N GLY A 54 -7.44 12.55 -23.81
CA GLY A 54 -8.61 13.19 -23.23
C GLY A 54 -9.08 14.41 -24.00
N ALA A 55 -8.51 14.70 -25.18
CA ALA A 55 -8.95 15.78 -26.07
C ALA A 55 -10.28 15.45 -26.79
N ARG A 56 -11.03 16.48 -27.17
CA ARG A 56 -12.26 16.32 -27.98
C ARG A 56 -11.99 15.63 -29.32
N SER A 57 -10.81 15.86 -29.92
CA SER A 57 -10.38 15.20 -31.16
C SER A 57 -10.20 13.68 -31.03
N ALA A 58 -10.08 13.16 -29.80
CA ALA A 58 -10.09 11.73 -29.51
C ALA A 58 -11.50 11.23 -29.14
N GLY A 59 -12.54 12.04 -29.34
CA GLY A 59 -13.91 11.72 -28.93
C GLY A 59 -14.15 11.83 -27.42
N ALA A 60 -13.18 12.33 -26.64
CA ALA A 60 -13.33 12.48 -25.19
C ALA A 60 -14.10 13.76 -24.82
N THR A 61 -15.04 13.62 -23.90
CA THR A 61 -15.94 14.68 -23.44
C THR A 61 -15.98 14.72 -21.92
N GLN A 62 -16.44 15.83 -21.36
CA GLN A 62 -16.88 15.81 -19.97
C GLN A 62 -18.15 14.92 -19.91
N ALA A 63 -18.29 14.11 -18.88
CA ALA A 63 -19.55 13.40 -18.62
C ALA A 63 -20.71 14.41 -18.48
N LYS A 64 -21.85 14.12 -19.11
CA LYS A 64 -23.01 15.01 -19.18
C LYS A 64 -24.18 14.43 -18.39
N VAL A 65 -25.14 15.28 -18.03
CA VAL A 65 -26.39 14.85 -17.38
C VAL A 65 -27.22 13.94 -18.29
N ALA A 66 -27.22 14.21 -19.60
CA ALA A 66 -27.92 13.39 -20.59
C ALA A 66 -27.26 12.02 -20.87
N ASP A 67 -26.04 11.78 -20.36
CA ASP A 67 -25.41 10.45 -20.47
C ASP A 67 -26.09 9.49 -19.48
N THR A 68 -26.19 8.20 -19.83
CA THR A 68 -26.72 7.18 -18.92
C THR A 68 -25.61 6.68 -17.99
N PHE A 69 -25.89 6.62 -16.68
CA PHE A 69 -25.00 6.06 -15.66
C PHE A 69 -25.69 4.91 -14.95
N ILE A 70 -25.06 3.72 -14.97
CA ILE A 70 -25.64 2.50 -14.41
C ILE A 70 -24.73 2.04 -13.27
N PRO A 71 -25.08 2.32 -12.00
CA PRO A 71 -24.29 1.90 -10.85
C PRO A 71 -24.55 0.42 -10.50
N GLN A 72 -23.49 -0.30 -10.15
CA GLN A 72 -23.53 -1.65 -9.56
C GLN A 72 -22.81 -1.64 -8.21
N PHE A 73 -23.39 -2.26 -7.19
CA PHE A 73 -22.93 -2.11 -5.81
C PHE A 73 -22.33 -3.40 -5.26
N PHE A 74 -21.28 -3.25 -4.45
CA PHE A 74 -20.58 -4.35 -3.83
C PHE A 74 -20.14 -3.98 -2.41
N LEU A 75 -20.17 -4.95 -1.51
CA LEU A 75 -19.46 -4.90 -0.24
C LEU A 75 -18.07 -5.52 -0.43
N ASP A 76 -17.03 -4.69 -0.43
CA ASP A 76 -15.67 -5.12 -0.76
C ASP A 76 -14.77 -5.34 0.46
N PHE A 77 -15.19 -4.83 1.61
CA PHE A 77 -14.42 -4.91 2.84
C PHE A 77 -15.37 -4.93 4.03
N PHE A 78 -15.03 -5.73 5.03
CA PHE A 78 -15.67 -5.77 6.33
C PHE A 78 -14.62 -6.06 7.42
N SER A 79 -14.71 -5.36 8.54
CA SER A 79 -13.80 -5.51 9.68
C SER A 79 -14.56 -5.37 10.98
N ILE A 80 -14.28 -6.27 11.92
CA ILE A 80 -14.79 -6.25 13.28
C ILE A 80 -13.61 -6.10 14.23
N VAL A 81 -13.63 -5.04 15.04
CA VAL A 81 -12.64 -4.72 16.05
C VAL A 81 -13.20 -5.10 17.41
N GLY A 82 -12.63 -6.13 18.04
CA GLY A 82 -13.04 -6.57 19.37
C GLY A 82 -12.64 -5.61 20.49
N LYS A 83 -13.39 -5.65 21.59
CA LYS A 83 -12.97 -5.04 22.85
C LYS A 83 -11.83 -5.87 23.47
N PRO A 84 -10.82 -5.20 24.07
CA PRO A 84 -9.80 -5.90 24.85
C PRO A 84 -10.41 -6.80 25.93
N GLY A 85 -9.82 -7.99 26.12
CA GLY A 85 -10.23 -8.93 27.16
C GLY A 85 -11.57 -9.63 26.93
N ARG A 86 -12.20 -9.48 25.75
CA ARG A 86 -13.52 -10.05 25.45
C ARG A 86 -13.49 -10.91 24.18
N PRO A 87 -14.16 -12.09 24.18
CA PRO A 87 -14.39 -12.86 22.97
C PRO A 87 -15.43 -12.17 22.09
N ILE A 88 -15.24 -12.15 20.76
CA ILE A 88 -16.17 -11.45 19.84
C ILE A 88 -17.18 -12.37 19.17
N THR A 89 -16.92 -13.67 19.15
CA THR A 89 -17.82 -14.68 18.58
C THR A 89 -18.94 -15.08 19.55
N ARG A 90 -20.05 -15.59 19.01
CA ARG A 90 -21.17 -16.16 19.76
C ARG A 90 -21.15 -17.70 19.68
N ARG A 91 -21.69 -18.34 20.72
CA ARG A 91 -21.83 -19.81 20.79
C ARG A 91 -22.80 -20.37 19.74
N SER A 92 -23.72 -19.55 19.24
CA SER A 92 -24.76 -19.89 18.25
C SER A 92 -24.31 -19.77 16.79
N ALA A 93 -23.00 -19.67 16.52
CA ALA A 93 -22.50 -19.59 15.15
C ALA A 93 -22.87 -20.86 14.34
N PRO A 94 -23.09 -20.77 13.02
CA PRO A 94 -23.53 -21.90 12.20
C PRO A 94 -22.62 -23.13 12.34
N LEU A 95 -23.22 -24.30 12.60
CA LEU A 95 -22.53 -25.57 12.86
C LEU A 95 -21.57 -26.03 11.74
N LEU A 96 -21.80 -25.58 10.49
CA LEU A 96 -21.03 -25.98 9.31
C LEU A 96 -19.89 -25.02 8.95
N ASP A 97 -19.80 -23.86 9.62
CA ASP A 97 -18.68 -22.96 9.39
C ASP A 97 -17.44 -23.41 10.17
N ASN A 98 -16.28 -23.25 9.53
CA ASN A 98 -15.02 -23.79 10.04
C ASN A 98 -13.93 -22.74 10.00
N VAL A 99 -13.10 -22.77 11.04
CA VAL A 99 -11.96 -21.88 11.21
C VAL A 99 -10.69 -22.71 11.11
N ILE A 100 -9.78 -22.30 10.22
CA ILE A 100 -8.46 -22.90 10.07
C ILE A 100 -7.47 -22.10 10.92
N VAL A 101 -7.02 -22.69 12.02
CA VAL A 101 -5.97 -22.13 12.88
C VAL A 101 -4.62 -22.46 12.27
N SER A 102 -3.72 -21.49 12.17
CA SER A 102 -2.34 -21.71 11.70
C SER A 102 -1.40 -20.58 12.14
N PHE A 103 -0.15 -20.94 12.47
CA PHE A 103 0.90 -19.97 12.82
C PHE A 103 1.87 -19.67 11.66
N GLU A 104 1.65 -20.23 10.46
CA GLU A 104 2.54 -20.08 9.30
C GLU A 104 2.81 -18.60 8.99
N ARG A 105 1.74 -17.79 9.06
CA ARG A 105 1.77 -16.37 8.67
C ARG A 105 1.53 -15.44 9.85
N TYR A 106 1.98 -15.81 11.05
CA TYR A 106 1.75 -15.05 12.28
C TYR A 106 2.09 -13.55 12.16
N GLY A 107 3.19 -13.22 11.46
CA GLY A 107 3.66 -11.85 11.25
C GLY A 107 3.08 -11.16 10.01
N ALA A 108 1.97 -11.67 9.45
CA ALA A 108 1.31 -11.04 8.31
C ALA A 108 0.90 -9.60 8.65
N PRO A 109 1.11 -8.64 7.73
CA PRO A 109 0.78 -7.25 7.98
C PRO A 109 -0.74 -7.08 8.12
N TYR A 110 -1.11 -6.28 9.11
CA TYR A 110 -2.45 -5.85 9.42
C TYR A 110 -2.67 -4.44 8.87
N SER A 111 -3.66 -4.27 7.98
CA SER A 111 -3.94 -2.98 7.33
C SER A 111 -5.00 -2.19 8.09
N THR A 112 -4.61 -1.10 8.75
CA THR A 112 -5.54 -0.14 9.39
C THR A 112 -6.18 0.84 8.40
N LYS A 113 -5.84 0.78 7.10
CA LYS A 113 -6.29 1.76 6.09
C LYS A 113 -7.81 1.94 6.01
N HIS A 114 -8.57 0.91 6.39
CA HIS A 114 -10.02 0.88 6.29
C HIS A 114 -10.70 0.70 7.67
N VAL A 115 -9.95 0.82 8.77
CA VAL A 115 -10.38 0.35 10.09
C VAL A 115 -10.53 1.52 11.04
N GLY A 116 -11.75 1.75 11.53
CA GLY A 116 -12.05 2.66 12.62
C GLY A 116 -11.80 2.01 13.99
N GLY A 117 -11.66 2.82 15.04
CA GLY A 117 -11.58 2.34 16.42
C GLY A 117 -10.21 1.85 16.90
N VAL A 118 -9.15 1.96 16.09
CA VAL A 118 -7.76 1.69 16.49
C VAL A 118 -6.96 3.00 16.47
N SER A 119 -6.76 3.61 17.64
CA SER A 119 -6.14 4.94 17.80
C SER A 119 -4.69 4.90 18.28
N PHE A 120 -4.01 3.75 18.19
CA PHE A 120 -2.63 3.56 18.65
C PHE A 120 -1.70 3.00 17.57
N ASN A 121 -0.38 3.11 17.79
CA ASN A 121 0.64 2.57 16.89
C ASN A 121 0.59 1.05 16.87
N MET A 122 0.44 0.44 15.70
CA MET A 122 0.25 -1.01 15.52
C MET A 122 1.55 -1.82 15.39
N THR A 123 2.70 -1.16 15.33
CA THR A 123 4.00 -1.79 15.09
C THR A 123 4.29 -2.87 16.14
N GLY A 124 4.54 -4.10 15.69
CA GLY A 124 4.89 -5.22 16.56
C GLY A 124 3.77 -5.72 17.49
N ARG A 125 2.49 -5.47 17.19
CA ARG A 125 1.35 -5.77 18.08
C ARG A 125 0.36 -6.81 17.56
N THR A 126 0.54 -7.32 16.34
CA THR A 126 -0.43 -8.23 15.74
C THR A 126 0.12 -9.65 15.60
N PHE A 127 -0.77 -10.61 15.79
CA PHE A 127 -0.52 -12.03 15.54
C PHE A 127 -1.68 -12.59 14.71
N ARG A 128 -1.42 -12.95 13.45
CA ARG A 128 -2.40 -13.66 12.62
C ARG A 128 -2.53 -15.09 13.11
N ILE A 129 -3.73 -15.49 13.51
CA ILE A 129 -3.97 -16.78 14.17
C ILE A 129 -4.80 -17.75 13.32
N ALA A 130 -5.74 -17.23 12.53
CA ALA A 130 -6.67 -18.11 11.82
C ALA A 130 -7.20 -17.49 10.52
N GLN A 131 -7.87 -18.33 9.75
CA GLN A 131 -8.66 -17.96 8.57
C GLN A 131 -9.97 -18.74 8.59
N ALA A 132 -11.10 -18.05 8.44
CA ALA A 132 -12.44 -18.63 8.34
C ALA A 132 -13.00 -18.43 6.92
N GLY A 133 -13.91 -19.31 6.50
CA GLY A 133 -14.46 -19.30 5.14
C GLY A 133 -13.37 -19.31 4.06
N THR A 134 -13.61 -18.60 2.95
CA THR A 134 -12.59 -18.49 1.88
C THR A 134 -11.57 -17.38 2.12
N ARG A 135 -11.88 -16.34 2.92
CA ARG A 135 -11.10 -15.09 2.95
C ARG A 135 -11.04 -14.36 4.30
N GLU A 136 -11.88 -14.68 5.27
CA GLU A 136 -11.90 -13.99 6.57
C GLU A 136 -10.64 -14.33 7.36
N VAL A 137 -9.83 -13.33 7.73
CA VAL A 137 -8.58 -13.50 8.46
C VAL A 137 -8.74 -12.99 9.90
N TRP A 138 -8.22 -13.77 10.83
CA TRP A 138 -8.29 -13.47 12.26
C TRP A 138 -6.94 -13.06 12.82
N PHE A 139 -6.97 -12.01 13.64
CA PHE A 139 -5.81 -11.48 14.35
C PHE A 139 -6.09 -11.37 15.83
N ILE A 140 -5.05 -11.64 16.63
CA ILE A 140 -4.95 -11.16 18.01
C ILE A 140 -4.16 -9.85 17.95
N VAL A 141 -4.71 -8.78 18.50
CA VAL A 141 -4.12 -7.45 18.53
C VAL A 141 -3.90 -7.02 19.96
N MET A 142 -2.70 -6.53 20.27
CA MET A 142 -2.31 -6.09 21.61
C MET A 142 -2.60 -4.59 21.81
N HIS A 143 -3.71 -4.30 22.48
CA HIS A 143 -4.15 -2.94 22.83
C HIS A 143 -3.39 -2.43 24.05
N PRO A 144 -2.86 -1.20 24.05
CA PRO A 144 -2.18 -0.64 25.23
C PRO A 144 -3.19 -0.36 26.36
N LEU A 145 -2.80 -0.65 27.61
CA LEU A 145 -3.59 -0.26 28.78
C LEU A 145 -3.57 1.26 28.96
N ALA A 146 -4.71 1.83 29.37
CA ALA A 146 -4.88 3.27 29.58
C ALA A 146 -3.87 3.78 30.63
N GLY A 147 -2.92 4.61 30.19
CA GLY A 147 -1.81 5.12 31.02
C GLY A 147 -0.47 5.20 30.27
N ASN A 148 -0.28 4.39 29.22
CA ASN A 148 0.90 4.42 28.36
C ASN A 148 0.69 5.19 27.03
N THR A 149 -0.38 5.98 26.94
CA THR A 149 -0.76 6.76 25.75
C THR A 149 0.04 8.06 25.58
N THR A 150 1.28 8.11 26.07
CA THR A 150 2.18 9.26 25.84
C THR A 150 2.85 9.15 24.47
N GLN A 151 2.08 9.30 23.39
CA GLN A 151 2.62 9.68 22.07
C GLN A 151 1.68 10.68 21.38
N SER A 152 1.97 11.97 21.62
CA SER A 152 1.75 13.14 20.76
C SER A 152 0.42 13.22 19.99
N THR A 153 -0.64 13.70 20.66
CA THR A 153 -1.68 14.49 19.98
C THR A 153 -1.17 15.92 19.80
N THR A 154 -0.35 16.14 18.77
CA THR A 154 0.01 17.49 18.32
C THR A 154 0.03 17.55 16.79
N SER A 155 -0.75 18.50 16.27
CA SER A 155 -0.71 19.12 14.93
C SER A 155 -1.05 18.27 13.68
N ALA A 156 -2.25 18.58 13.17
CA ALA A 156 -2.74 18.59 11.79
C ALA A 156 -1.83 18.05 10.66
N GLY A 157 -2.36 17.08 9.92
CA GLY A 157 -2.16 16.90 8.48
C GLY A 157 -0.82 16.29 8.04
N HIS A 158 -0.88 15.06 7.52
CA HIS A 158 0.17 14.30 6.81
C HIS A 158 1.21 13.49 7.58
N SER A 159 1.60 13.79 8.82
CA SER A 159 2.55 12.92 9.56
C SER A 159 1.96 11.54 9.92
N GLN A 160 0.62 11.41 9.96
CA GLN A 160 -0.05 10.15 10.28
C GLN A 160 -0.12 9.14 9.12
N GLN A 161 -0.09 9.56 7.84
CA GLN A 161 -0.30 8.62 6.71
C GLN A 161 0.94 7.77 6.40
N GLU A 162 2.12 8.37 6.36
CA GLU A 162 3.38 7.62 6.23
C GLU A 162 3.64 6.79 7.50
N ALA A 163 3.38 7.35 8.69
CA ALA A 163 3.52 6.65 9.96
C ALA A 163 2.53 5.47 10.12
N GLN A 164 1.25 5.60 9.71
CA GLN A 164 0.27 4.51 9.74
C GLN A 164 0.52 3.47 8.64
N GLN A 165 0.93 3.86 7.44
CA GLN A 165 1.27 2.89 6.39
C GLN A 165 2.54 2.11 6.73
N GLN A 166 3.58 2.76 7.25
CA GLN A 166 4.78 2.10 7.78
C GLN A 166 4.42 1.20 8.97
N SER A 167 3.63 1.71 9.94
CA SER A 167 3.12 0.93 11.08
C SER A 167 2.30 -0.29 10.67
N SER A 168 1.55 -0.23 9.56
CA SER A 168 0.74 -1.35 9.07
C SER A 168 1.62 -2.48 8.50
N SER A 169 2.68 -2.12 7.78
CA SER A 169 3.63 -3.08 7.18
C SER A 169 4.53 -3.76 8.22
N GLN A 170 4.72 -3.12 9.37
CA GLN A 170 5.51 -3.61 10.50
C GLN A 170 4.63 -4.00 11.71
N SER A 171 3.34 -4.23 11.48
CA SER A 171 2.39 -4.55 12.56
C SER A 171 2.63 -5.90 13.21
N GLY A 172 3.17 -6.87 12.45
CA GLY A 172 3.44 -8.22 12.92
C GLY A 172 4.39 -8.23 14.11
N MET A 173 4.00 -8.95 15.16
CA MET A 173 4.76 -9.08 16.40
C MET A 173 6.15 -9.71 16.16
N PRO A 174 7.22 -9.23 16.84
CA PRO A 174 8.54 -9.84 16.77
C PRO A 174 8.52 -11.32 17.18
N ILE A 175 9.39 -12.14 16.54
CA ILE A 175 9.42 -13.60 16.74
C ILE A 175 9.56 -14.04 18.21
N GLY A 176 10.27 -13.28 19.04
CA GLY A 176 10.42 -13.57 20.48
C GLY A 176 9.08 -13.56 21.21
N LEU A 177 8.35 -12.45 21.12
CA LEU A 177 7.02 -12.31 21.69
C LEU A 177 6.01 -13.27 21.04
N ALA A 178 6.11 -13.49 19.73
CA ALA A 178 5.24 -14.41 19.01
C ALA A 178 5.37 -15.86 19.50
N ARG A 179 6.57 -16.30 19.92
CA ARG A 179 6.77 -17.64 20.49
C ARG A 179 6.10 -17.79 21.86
N GLU A 180 6.18 -16.76 22.69
CA GLU A 180 5.50 -16.77 23.99
C GLU A 180 3.97 -16.82 23.82
N LEU A 181 3.42 -15.99 22.93
CA LEU A 181 1.99 -15.99 22.63
C LEU A 181 1.54 -17.31 22.00
N ALA A 182 2.32 -17.88 21.07
CA ALA A 182 2.02 -19.18 20.48
C ALA A 182 2.00 -20.31 21.54
N SER A 183 2.91 -20.26 22.52
CA SER A 183 2.94 -21.23 23.62
C SER A 183 1.72 -21.11 24.52
N TYR A 184 1.24 -19.88 24.76
CA TYR A 184 -0.01 -19.64 25.47
C TYR A 184 -1.22 -20.14 24.67
N ILE A 185 -1.28 -19.87 23.37
CA ILE A 185 -2.36 -20.35 22.50
C ILE A 185 -2.42 -21.88 22.55
N THR A 186 -1.30 -22.58 22.39
CA THR A 186 -1.28 -24.05 22.40
C THR A 186 -1.61 -24.64 23.76
N SER A 187 -1.29 -23.95 24.88
CA SER A 187 -1.71 -24.40 26.22
C SER A 187 -3.22 -24.31 26.42
N ILE A 188 -3.89 -23.30 25.86
CA ILE A 188 -5.37 -23.22 25.87
C ILE A 188 -5.99 -24.43 25.17
N PHE A 189 -5.40 -24.89 24.06
CA PHE A 189 -5.86 -26.11 23.37
C PHE A 189 -5.60 -27.42 24.13
N GLN A 190 -4.86 -27.39 25.25
CA GLN A 190 -4.73 -28.54 26.15
C GLN A 190 -5.83 -28.59 27.22
N SER A 191 -6.72 -27.60 27.27
CA SER A 191 -7.85 -27.61 28.20
C SER A 191 -8.83 -28.74 27.87
N SER A 192 -9.57 -29.22 28.87
CA SER A 192 -10.49 -30.35 28.69
C SER A 192 -11.59 -30.15 27.64
N GLN A 193 -11.90 -28.90 27.28
CA GLN A 193 -12.95 -28.60 26.29
C GLN A 193 -12.41 -28.50 24.85
N LEU A 194 -11.10 -28.30 24.68
CA LEU A 194 -10.42 -28.18 23.38
C LEU A 194 -9.44 -29.33 23.12
N LEU A 195 -9.26 -30.22 24.10
CA LEU A 195 -8.41 -31.39 23.98
C LEU A 195 -8.90 -32.28 22.83
N GLY A 196 -7.99 -32.63 21.92
CA GLY A 196 -8.31 -33.44 20.73
C GLY A 196 -8.64 -32.63 19.47
N GLU A 197 -8.72 -31.29 19.55
CA GLU A 197 -8.97 -30.44 18.38
C GLU A 197 -7.76 -30.31 17.44
N GLY A 198 -6.60 -30.91 17.77
CA GLY A 198 -5.46 -31.10 16.85
C GLY A 198 -4.40 -29.98 16.84
N VAL A 199 -4.51 -28.99 17.74
CA VAL A 199 -3.47 -27.96 17.93
C VAL A 199 -2.50 -28.41 19.03
N ASP A 200 -1.24 -28.66 18.66
CA ASP A 200 -0.25 -29.28 19.54
C ASP A 200 0.73 -28.27 20.14
N THR A 201 1.21 -28.54 21.36
CA THR A 201 2.30 -27.83 22.05
C THR A 201 3.58 -27.71 21.24
N CYS A 202 3.84 -28.57 20.25
CA CYS A 202 5.00 -28.48 19.36
C CYS A 202 4.90 -27.38 18.30
N TRP A 203 3.72 -26.78 18.08
CA TRP A 203 3.53 -25.75 17.06
C TRP A 203 4.38 -24.51 17.36
N ARG A 204 4.92 -23.89 16.31
CA ARG A 204 5.78 -22.70 16.42
C ARG A 204 5.39 -21.64 15.38
N PRO A 205 5.60 -20.34 15.66
CA PRO A 205 5.42 -19.29 14.66
C PRO A 205 6.25 -19.55 13.40
N GLY A 206 5.60 -19.51 12.23
CA GLY A 206 6.21 -19.82 10.93
C GLY A 206 6.21 -21.32 10.57
N GLY A 207 5.70 -22.19 11.44
CA GLY A 207 5.46 -23.60 11.13
C GLY A 207 4.36 -23.77 10.08
N LYS A 208 4.39 -24.89 9.35
CA LYS A 208 3.38 -25.20 8.32
C LYS A 208 2.12 -25.86 8.88
N ASP A 209 2.10 -26.07 10.20
CA ASP A 209 1.01 -26.72 10.90
C ASP A 209 -0.26 -25.87 10.79
N SER A 210 -1.38 -26.55 10.55
CA SER A 210 -2.70 -25.94 10.44
C SER A 210 -3.77 -26.95 10.83
N GLN A 211 -4.83 -26.47 11.46
CA GLN A 211 -5.89 -27.33 11.98
C GLN A 211 -7.24 -26.68 11.78
N ARG A 212 -8.21 -27.47 11.33
CA ARG A 212 -9.58 -27.04 11.11
C ARG A 212 -10.40 -27.35 12.35
N ILE A 213 -11.04 -26.33 12.91
CA ILE A 213 -11.93 -26.43 14.07
C ILE A 213 -13.30 -25.83 13.72
N SER A 214 -14.35 -26.27 14.42
CA SER A 214 -15.69 -25.73 14.23
C SER A 214 -15.83 -24.32 14.82
N SER A 215 -16.80 -23.53 14.34
CA SER A 215 -17.09 -22.22 14.92
C SER A 215 -17.49 -22.27 16.41
N ALA A 216 -18.08 -23.37 16.87
CA ALA A 216 -18.36 -23.60 18.28
C ALA A 216 -17.06 -23.73 19.10
N GLN A 217 -16.08 -24.50 18.60
CA GLN A 217 -14.78 -24.64 19.26
C GLN A 217 -13.94 -23.37 19.17
N TRP A 218 -14.08 -22.61 18.09
CA TRP A 218 -13.48 -21.29 17.99
C TRP A 218 -13.98 -20.32 19.08
N TYR A 219 -15.29 -20.36 19.37
CA TYR A 219 -15.87 -19.60 20.48
C TYR A 219 -15.32 -20.04 21.85
N VAL A 220 -15.22 -21.36 22.09
CA VAL A 220 -14.64 -21.90 23.33
C VAL A 220 -13.19 -21.44 23.50
N PHE A 221 -12.39 -21.54 22.43
CA PHE A 221 -11.01 -21.05 22.40
C PHE A 221 -10.92 -19.56 22.76
N GLN A 222 -11.68 -18.67 22.09
CA GLN A 222 -11.61 -17.24 22.40
C GLN A 222 -11.99 -16.95 23.85
N THR A 223 -12.98 -17.66 24.37
CA THR A 223 -13.48 -17.47 25.74
C THR A 223 -12.43 -17.90 26.77
N GLN A 224 -11.85 -19.09 26.63
CA GLN A 224 -10.80 -19.57 27.52
C GLN A 224 -9.53 -18.72 27.41
N PHE A 225 -9.14 -18.35 26.19
CA PHE A 225 -8.00 -17.46 25.94
C PHE A 225 -8.14 -16.15 26.72
N MET A 226 -9.33 -15.54 26.75
CA MET A 226 -9.55 -14.29 27.47
C MET A 226 -9.64 -14.51 28.98
N ASN A 227 -10.29 -15.59 29.44
CA ASN A 227 -10.44 -15.89 30.86
C ASN A 227 -9.11 -16.20 31.57
N GLU A 228 -8.20 -16.91 30.89
CA GLU A 228 -6.91 -17.32 31.46
C GLU A 228 -5.82 -16.26 31.29
N TRP A 229 -6.08 -15.19 30.52
CA TRP A 229 -5.06 -14.20 30.14
C TRP A 229 -4.43 -13.53 31.36
N ALA A 230 -5.24 -13.04 32.29
CA ALA A 230 -4.77 -12.33 33.47
C ALA A 230 -3.87 -13.21 34.35
N ALA A 231 -4.22 -14.51 34.49
CA ALA A 231 -3.42 -15.47 35.24
C ALA A 231 -2.08 -15.76 34.53
N TRP A 232 -2.11 -15.95 33.21
CA TRP A 232 -0.90 -16.17 32.42
C TRP A 232 0.05 -14.96 32.46
N VAL A 233 -0.47 -13.73 32.33
CA VAL A 233 0.34 -12.50 32.43
C VAL A 233 0.95 -12.35 33.83
N SER A 234 0.19 -12.70 34.88
CA SER A 234 0.68 -12.63 36.26
C SER A 234 1.83 -13.61 36.54
N SER A 235 1.90 -14.74 35.80
CA SER A 235 3.00 -15.70 35.89
C SER A 235 4.34 -15.19 35.35
N LYS A 236 4.34 -14.08 34.60
CA LYS A 236 5.56 -13.47 34.06
C LYS A 236 6.34 -12.76 35.17
N GLN A 237 7.61 -13.12 35.32
CA GLN A 237 8.49 -12.63 36.40
C GLN A 237 8.81 -11.13 36.29
N ASP A 238 8.80 -10.57 35.07
CA ASP A 238 9.14 -9.17 34.82
C ASP A 238 7.92 -8.25 34.91
N ALA A 239 8.01 -7.27 35.83
CA ALA A 239 6.98 -6.27 36.07
C ALA A 239 6.78 -5.32 34.88
N ASP A 240 7.82 -5.08 34.07
CA ASP A 240 7.79 -4.22 32.88
C ASP A 240 7.54 -4.99 31.57
N SER A 241 7.23 -6.28 31.69
CA SER A 241 7.02 -7.17 30.54
C SER A 241 5.97 -6.60 29.57
N TYR A 242 6.21 -6.82 28.27
CA TYR A 242 5.31 -6.39 27.21
C TYR A 242 3.85 -6.78 27.50
N TRP A 243 3.62 -7.98 28.02
CA TRP A 243 2.29 -8.52 28.31
C TRP A 243 1.53 -7.80 29.42
N ARG A 244 2.21 -7.20 30.40
CA ARG A 244 1.57 -6.43 31.48
C ARG A 244 1.13 -5.03 31.03
N ARG A 245 1.66 -4.53 29.91
CA ARG A 245 1.32 -3.21 29.35
C ARG A 245 0.23 -3.27 28.29
N HIS A 246 -0.24 -4.48 27.95
CA HIS A 246 -1.15 -4.71 26.83
C HIS A 246 -2.24 -5.71 27.17
N GLU A 247 -3.38 -5.54 26.53
CA GLU A 247 -4.51 -6.44 26.61
C GLU A 247 -4.88 -6.94 25.21
N PRO A 248 -5.11 -8.26 25.03
CA PRO A 248 -5.42 -8.82 23.73
C PRO A 248 -6.86 -8.52 23.34
N ALA A 249 -7.08 -8.29 22.05
CA ALA A 249 -8.39 -8.25 21.43
C ALA A 249 -8.40 -9.11 20.17
N PHE A 250 -9.52 -9.79 19.89
CA PHE A 250 -9.72 -10.46 18.61
C PHE A 250 -10.24 -9.48 17.57
N HIS A 251 -9.69 -9.57 16.36
CA HIS A 251 -10.19 -8.82 15.22
C HIS A 251 -10.40 -9.76 14.03
N ALA A 252 -11.51 -9.57 13.32
CA ALA A 252 -11.87 -10.31 12.12
C ALA A 252 -11.85 -9.38 10.90
N TYR A 253 -11.27 -9.85 9.80
CA TYR A 253 -11.04 -9.11 8.57
C TYR A 253 -11.50 -9.89 7.35
N ASP A 254 -12.47 -9.37 6.61
CA ASP A 254 -12.74 -9.84 5.25
C ASP A 254 -12.43 -8.72 4.24
N TYR A 255 -11.49 -8.98 3.34
CA TYR A 255 -11.09 -8.03 2.32
C TYR A 255 -11.17 -8.66 0.93
N GLY A 256 -11.88 -7.98 0.04
CA GLY A 256 -12.00 -8.31 -1.36
C GLY A 256 -13.06 -9.37 -1.67
N ALA A 257 -13.98 -9.69 -0.75
CA ALA A 257 -15.11 -10.59 -1.01
C ALA A 257 -15.91 -10.13 -2.23
N ASN A 258 -16.04 -8.80 -2.42
CA ASN A 258 -16.78 -8.17 -3.51
C ASN A 258 -18.19 -8.76 -3.63
N LEU A 259 -18.88 -8.88 -2.49
CA LEU A 259 -20.25 -9.37 -2.40
C LEU A 259 -21.16 -8.39 -3.13
N GLU A 260 -21.82 -8.83 -4.18
CA GLU A 260 -22.76 -8.01 -4.95
C GLU A 260 -24.00 -7.70 -4.11
N ILE A 261 -24.40 -6.42 -4.12
CA ILE A 261 -25.61 -5.94 -3.47
C ILE A 261 -26.63 -5.65 -4.57
N GLU A 262 -27.70 -6.44 -4.60
CA GLU A 262 -28.83 -6.20 -5.49
C GLU A 262 -29.67 -5.05 -4.96
N VAL A 263 -30.06 -4.17 -5.87
CA VAL A 263 -30.78 -2.93 -5.56
C VAL A 263 -32.20 -3.05 -6.10
N GLY A 264 -33.16 -3.16 -5.20
CA GLY A 264 -34.59 -3.12 -5.51
C GLY A 264 -35.09 -1.71 -5.84
N GLU A 265 -36.31 -1.63 -6.37
CA GLU A 265 -36.94 -0.35 -6.75
C GLU A 265 -37.23 0.55 -5.54
N GLU A 266 -37.31 -0.04 -4.36
CA GLU A 266 -37.68 0.62 -3.11
C GLU A 266 -36.59 1.61 -2.64
N ILE A 267 -35.33 1.42 -3.08
CA ILE A 267 -34.27 2.40 -2.81
C ILE A 267 -34.58 3.76 -3.45
N PHE A 268 -35.32 3.79 -4.56
CA PHE A 268 -35.67 5.02 -5.25
C PHE A 268 -36.80 5.77 -4.53
N ASN A 269 -37.58 5.05 -3.73
CA ASN A 269 -38.62 5.62 -2.86
C ASN A 269 -38.06 6.10 -1.51
N LEU A 270 -36.83 5.72 -1.16
CA LEU A 270 -36.16 6.19 0.06
C LEU A 270 -35.93 7.72 -0.03
N PRO A 271 -36.46 8.53 0.91
CA PRO A 271 -36.22 9.96 0.90
C PRO A 271 -34.74 10.27 1.14
N ARG A 272 -34.32 11.43 0.65
CA ARG A 272 -32.96 11.93 0.89
C ARG A 272 -32.75 12.12 2.39
N GLU A 273 -31.65 11.57 2.90
CA GLU A 273 -31.24 11.86 4.28
C GLU A 273 -30.97 13.37 4.44
N THR A 274 -31.72 14.01 5.31
CA THR A 274 -31.52 15.37 5.78
C THR A 274 -31.35 15.36 7.30
N HIS A 275 -30.55 16.29 7.83
CA HIS A 275 -30.41 16.43 9.27
C HIS A 275 -31.65 17.14 9.82
N ALA A 276 -32.40 16.49 10.71
CA ALA A 276 -33.46 17.16 11.43
C ALA A 276 -32.82 17.92 12.59
N PHE A 277 -32.75 19.26 12.53
CA PHE A 277 -32.46 20.01 13.75
C PHE A 277 -33.59 19.74 14.73
N ARG A 278 -33.27 19.05 15.83
CA ARG A 278 -34.16 18.98 16.98
C ARG A 278 -34.23 20.41 17.52
N GLU A 279 -35.38 21.08 17.35
CA GLU A 279 -35.67 22.28 18.13
C GLU A 279 -35.54 21.86 19.59
N SER A 280 -34.45 22.27 20.22
CA SER A 280 -34.31 22.18 21.66
C SER A 280 -35.47 23.00 22.22
N ASP A 281 -36.28 22.39 23.08
CA ASP A 281 -37.15 23.08 24.02
C ASP A 281 -36.28 23.98 24.91
N SER A 282 -35.81 25.10 24.38
CA SER A 282 -35.36 26.23 25.18
C SER A 282 -36.63 26.93 25.59
N GLU A 283 -37.12 26.54 26.78
CA GLU A 283 -37.82 27.39 27.73
C GLU A 283 -37.71 28.87 27.35
N ALA A 284 -38.85 29.49 27.12
CA ALA A 284 -38.98 30.91 26.91
C ALA A 284 -38.35 31.64 28.10
N ASP A 285 -37.15 32.18 27.92
CA ASP A 285 -36.60 33.15 28.87
C ASP A 285 -36.97 34.55 28.42
N VAL A 286 -37.80 35.17 29.24
CA VAL A 286 -38.48 36.43 29.01
C VAL A 286 -37.56 37.56 29.44
N SER A 287 -37.23 38.43 28.49
CA SER A 287 -36.85 39.85 28.65
C SER A 287 -35.84 40.26 29.73
N GLN A 288 -34.74 40.89 29.30
CA GLN A 288 -34.38 42.21 29.82
C GLN A 288 -34.01 43.13 28.67
N ALA A 289 -34.84 44.16 28.51
CA ALA A 289 -34.52 45.36 27.77
C ALA A 289 -33.57 46.22 28.61
N GLU A 290 -32.54 46.81 28.02
CA GLU A 290 -32.25 48.23 28.20
C GLU A 290 -31.74 48.82 26.88
N GLU A 291 -32.27 50.00 26.61
CA GLU A 291 -32.13 50.88 25.46
C GLU A 291 -30.68 51.38 25.30
N ASP A 292 -30.24 51.70 24.07
CA ASP A 292 -30.13 53.11 23.68
C ASP A 292 -29.61 53.27 22.22
N GLY A 293 -30.14 54.30 21.53
CA GLY A 293 -29.34 55.14 20.64
C GLY A 293 -29.35 54.91 19.12
N ASP A 294 -30.30 55.58 18.46
CA ASP A 294 -30.20 56.30 17.17
C ASP A 294 -29.93 55.53 15.86
N ALA A 295 -30.96 55.42 14.99
CA ALA A 295 -31.27 56.36 13.89
C ALA A 295 -30.25 56.28 12.73
N VAL A 296 -30.62 55.99 11.48
CA VAL A 296 -31.46 56.82 10.61
C VAL A 296 -32.09 55.96 9.51
N THR A 297 -33.41 56.17 9.40
CA THR A 297 -34.37 56.04 8.29
C THR A 297 -33.79 55.97 6.87
N GLU A 298 -34.36 55.20 5.94
CA GLU A 298 -35.48 55.57 5.04
C GLU A 298 -35.54 54.45 3.97
N ASN A 299 -36.63 54.02 3.33
CA ASN A 299 -38.05 54.31 3.39
C ASN A 299 -38.70 53.32 2.37
N ASN A 300 -39.94 52.91 2.65
CA ASN A 300 -41.04 52.74 1.67
C ASN A 300 -41.00 51.58 0.63
N VAL A 301 -42.10 50.92 0.25
CA VAL A 301 -43.55 51.09 0.50
C VAL A 301 -44.28 49.75 0.25
N GLN A 302 -45.43 49.55 0.92
CA GLN A 302 -46.73 48.95 0.48
C GLN A 302 -46.75 47.55 -0.19
N ALA A 303 -47.74 46.68 0.01
CA ALA A 303 -49.00 46.57 0.77
C ALA A 303 -49.50 45.13 0.45
N SER A 304 -50.39 44.41 1.16
CA SER A 304 -51.65 44.71 1.88
C SER A 304 -52.00 43.42 2.69
N LEU A 305 -52.33 43.42 3.99
CA LEU A 305 -53.65 43.66 4.65
C LEU A 305 -54.84 43.06 3.88
N ASP A 306 -55.74 42.23 4.41
CA ASP A 306 -56.53 42.21 5.66
C ASP A 306 -57.00 40.76 5.96
N SER A 307 -57.57 40.31 7.10
CA SER A 307 -58.40 40.97 8.12
C SER A 307 -58.38 40.21 9.47
N LEU A 308 -58.48 40.98 10.56
CA LEU A 308 -58.92 40.58 11.90
C LEU A 308 -60.45 40.75 11.99
N ILE A 309 -61.19 39.85 12.67
CA ILE A 309 -62.28 40.20 13.61
C ILE A 309 -62.39 39.10 14.69
N LEU A 310 -62.56 39.58 15.93
CA LEU A 310 -62.68 38.91 17.23
C LEU A 310 -64.00 38.12 17.43
N ASP A 311 -63.99 37.17 18.38
CA ASP A 311 -64.99 37.19 19.47
C ASP A 311 -64.55 36.43 20.73
N ASN A 312 -64.81 37.04 21.88
CA ASN A 312 -64.59 36.55 23.25
C ASN A 312 -65.78 35.71 23.73
N SER A 313 -65.54 34.69 24.57
CA SER A 313 -66.29 34.50 25.83
C SER A 313 -65.80 33.30 26.64
N ASP A 314 -65.82 33.49 27.97
CA ASP A 314 -65.28 32.65 29.02
C ASP A 314 -66.12 31.41 29.41
N SER A 315 -65.45 30.51 30.14
CA SER A 315 -65.95 29.64 31.23
C SER A 315 -66.72 28.35 30.88
N GLU A 316 -66.14 27.18 31.15
CA GLU A 316 -66.31 26.42 32.42
C GLU A 316 -65.70 25.00 32.33
N SER A 317 -65.38 24.47 33.50
CA SER A 317 -64.72 23.22 33.85
C SER A 317 -65.31 21.91 33.29
N GLY A 318 -64.45 20.93 32.98
CA GLY A 318 -64.83 19.52 32.85
C GLY A 318 -63.62 18.58 32.78
N ALA A 319 -63.50 17.69 33.76
CA ALA A 319 -62.40 16.75 33.91
C ALA A 319 -62.57 15.45 33.09
N GLY A 320 -61.48 14.99 32.46
CA GLY A 320 -61.16 13.59 32.14
C GLY A 320 -61.26 13.16 30.66
N PRO A 321 -60.70 12.00 30.28
CA PRO A 321 -59.44 11.37 30.65
C PRO A 321 -58.42 11.40 29.48
N ALA A 322 -57.13 11.25 29.80
CA ALA A 322 -56.02 11.23 28.86
C ALA A 322 -56.15 10.10 27.81
N THR A 323 -56.40 10.48 26.56
CA THR A 323 -56.12 9.64 25.40
C THR A 323 -54.61 9.70 25.17
N GLN A 324 -53.93 8.56 25.31
CA GLN A 324 -52.57 8.39 24.80
C GLN A 324 -52.62 8.54 23.29
N GLU A 325 -52.38 9.73 22.78
CA GLU A 325 -51.96 9.93 21.40
C GLU A 325 -50.57 9.31 21.29
N GLU A 326 -50.48 8.21 20.54
CA GLU A 326 -49.22 7.65 20.09
C GLU A 326 -48.48 8.75 19.32
N ASP A 327 -47.43 9.29 19.94
CA ASP A 327 -46.43 10.13 19.29
C ASP A 327 -45.86 9.37 18.08
N SER A 328 -46.45 9.64 16.92
CA SER A 328 -45.99 9.15 15.62
C SER A 328 -44.78 9.97 15.19
N HIS A 329 -43.68 9.79 15.92
CA HIS A 329 -42.40 10.43 15.61
C HIS A 329 -41.94 10.05 14.18
N PRO A 330 -41.48 11.01 13.36
CA PRO A 330 -40.95 10.76 12.01
C PRO A 330 -39.75 9.78 11.99
N HIS A 331 -39.11 9.58 13.15
CA HIS A 331 -38.05 8.60 13.33
C HIS A 331 -38.50 7.15 13.16
N ASN A 332 -39.75 6.83 13.52
CA ASN A 332 -40.29 5.47 13.49
C ASN A 332 -40.68 5.07 12.05
N ALA A 333 -41.21 6.01 11.27
CA ALA A 333 -41.56 5.80 9.86
C ALA A 333 -40.33 5.50 8.99
N ASN A 334 -39.25 6.29 9.13
CA ASN A 334 -38.02 6.04 8.38
C ASN A 334 -37.38 4.70 8.76
N ASN A 335 -37.43 4.30 10.04
CA ASN A 335 -36.88 3.02 10.48
C ASN A 335 -37.64 1.83 9.88
N GLN A 336 -38.97 1.93 9.76
CA GLN A 336 -39.79 0.93 9.07
C GLN A 336 -39.40 0.82 7.58
N THR A 337 -39.16 1.94 6.89
CA THR A 337 -38.69 1.93 5.49
C THR A 337 -37.33 1.23 5.34
N TYR A 338 -36.36 1.51 6.22
CA TYR A 338 -35.06 0.82 6.18
C TYR A 338 -35.17 -0.68 6.44
N GLN A 339 -36.04 -1.10 7.36
CA GLN A 339 -36.30 -2.51 7.64
C GLN A 339 -36.98 -3.20 6.45
N GLN A 340 -37.88 -2.52 5.77
CA GLN A 340 -38.51 -3.03 4.56
C GLN A 340 -37.48 -3.25 3.44
N ILE A 341 -36.68 -2.23 3.12
CA ILE A 341 -35.62 -2.32 2.09
C ILE A 341 -34.62 -3.44 2.44
N LEU A 342 -34.27 -3.59 3.72
CA LEU A 342 -33.38 -4.67 4.15
C LEU A 342 -34.02 -6.05 3.94
N ARG A 343 -35.33 -6.22 4.19
CA ARG A 343 -36.04 -7.49 3.98
C ARG A 343 -36.17 -7.85 2.50
N GLU A 344 -36.33 -6.86 1.64
CA GLU A 344 -36.42 -7.05 0.19
C GLU A 344 -35.05 -7.29 -0.46
N SER A 345 -33.94 -6.96 0.23
CA SER A 345 -32.58 -7.24 -0.21
C SER A 345 -32.07 -8.57 0.35
N ASP A 346 -32.39 -9.68 -0.32
CA ASP A 346 -32.06 -11.06 0.09
C ASP A 346 -30.61 -11.22 0.61
N LYS A 347 -29.61 -10.80 -0.17
CA LYS A 347 -28.18 -10.95 0.18
C LYS A 347 -27.75 -10.10 1.39
N LEU A 348 -28.26 -8.88 1.52
CA LEU A 348 -27.94 -8.03 2.68
C LEU A 348 -28.65 -8.54 3.93
N HIS A 349 -29.88 -9.05 3.79
CA HIS A 349 -30.60 -9.70 4.86
C HIS A 349 -29.86 -10.95 5.38
N GLU A 350 -29.42 -11.82 4.46
CA GLU A 350 -28.60 -13.00 4.76
C GLU A 350 -27.30 -12.61 5.49
N LEU A 351 -26.60 -11.57 5.01
CA LEU A 351 -25.38 -11.07 5.66
C LEU A 351 -25.67 -10.57 7.09
N VAL A 352 -26.73 -9.79 7.29
CA VAL A 352 -27.13 -9.30 8.62
C VAL A 352 -27.45 -10.46 9.55
N ALA A 353 -28.19 -11.46 9.06
CA ALA A 353 -28.54 -12.66 9.83
C ALA A 353 -27.28 -13.48 10.19
N GLU A 354 -26.38 -13.67 9.23
CA GLU A 354 -25.11 -14.38 9.43
C GLU A 354 -24.26 -13.67 10.48
N LEU A 355 -24.01 -12.36 10.32
CA LEU A 355 -23.22 -11.56 11.26
C LEU A 355 -23.85 -11.58 12.67
N SER A 356 -25.17 -11.45 12.77
CA SER A 356 -25.90 -11.49 14.03
C SER A 356 -25.79 -12.85 14.74
N SER A 357 -25.75 -13.94 13.97
CA SER A 357 -25.59 -15.29 14.52
C SER A 357 -24.16 -15.55 15.02
N ARG A 358 -23.16 -14.93 14.36
CA ARG A 358 -21.72 -15.18 14.59
C ARG A 358 -21.08 -14.26 15.62
N PHE A 359 -21.43 -12.98 15.65
CA PHE A 359 -20.69 -11.97 16.39
C PHE A 359 -21.51 -11.28 17.49
N SER A 360 -20.84 -10.92 18.57
CA SER A 360 -21.43 -10.16 19.67
C SER A 360 -21.06 -8.68 19.57
N LEU A 361 -22.05 -7.82 19.28
CA LEU A 361 -21.86 -6.37 19.25
C LEU A 361 -21.47 -5.81 20.63
N ASP A 362 -21.92 -6.42 21.73
CA ASP A 362 -21.54 -5.99 23.09
C ASP A 362 -20.04 -6.14 23.37
N ASN A 363 -19.41 -7.12 22.74
CA ASN A 363 -17.96 -7.37 22.84
C ASN A 363 -17.16 -6.73 21.69
N THR A 364 -17.83 -5.97 20.83
CA THR A 364 -17.22 -5.28 19.69
C THR A 364 -17.01 -3.81 20.02
N ALA A 365 -15.83 -3.27 19.71
CA ALA A 365 -15.51 -1.87 19.89
C ALA A 365 -15.89 -1.05 18.65
N ALA A 366 -15.56 -1.54 17.46
CA ALA A 366 -15.87 -0.86 16.21
C ALA A 366 -16.12 -1.85 15.06
N ILE A 367 -16.91 -1.41 14.08
CA ILE A 367 -17.12 -2.11 12.81
C ILE A 367 -16.82 -1.14 11.68
N SER A 368 -16.13 -1.63 10.65
CA SER A 368 -15.85 -0.86 9.45
C SER A 368 -16.14 -1.69 8.21
N TYR A 369 -16.68 -1.06 7.18
CA TYR A 369 -16.93 -1.72 5.90
C TYR A 369 -16.81 -0.72 4.74
N ALA A 370 -16.65 -1.21 3.52
CA ALA A 370 -16.54 -0.35 2.33
C ALA A 370 -17.63 -0.68 1.31
N LEU A 371 -18.49 0.31 1.04
CA LEU A 371 -19.39 0.26 -0.11
C LEU A 371 -18.59 0.63 -1.36
N ALA A 372 -18.59 -0.27 -2.33
CA ALA A 372 -18.02 -0.04 -3.64
C ALA A 372 -19.12 0.09 -4.69
N VAL A 373 -19.06 1.14 -5.50
CA VAL A 373 -19.96 1.36 -6.63
C VAL A 373 -19.18 1.35 -7.94
N CYS A 374 -19.51 0.44 -8.84
CA CYS A 374 -19.00 0.39 -10.21
C CYS A 374 -19.96 1.15 -11.12
N ILE A 375 -19.52 2.29 -11.64
CA ILE A 375 -20.33 3.15 -12.51
C ILE A 375 -20.01 2.80 -13.97
N HIS A 376 -20.97 2.19 -14.64
CA HIS A 376 -20.99 2.03 -16.10
C HIS A 376 -21.58 3.29 -16.73
N SER A 377 -21.14 3.62 -17.95
CA SER A 377 -21.59 4.82 -18.62
C SER A 377 -21.83 4.58 -20.11
N GLN A 378 -22.92 5.16 -20.61
CA GLN A 378 -23.22 5.25 -22.03
C GLN A 378 -23.44 6.72 -22.37
N SER A 379 -23.01 7.16 -23.55
CA SER A 379 -23.38 8.49 -24.05
C SER A 379 -24.88 8.56 -24.30
N ASP A 380 -25.43 9.77 -24.41
CA ASP A 380 -26.80 10.05 -24.88
C ASP A 380 -27.22 9.22 -26.13
N GLY A 381 -26.29 8.98 -27.07
CA GLY A 381 -26.52 8.12 -28.24
C GLY A 381 -26.39 6.60 -28.01
N GLY A 382 -26.41 6.12 -26.77
CA GLY A 382 -26.30 4.70 -26.40
C GLY A 382 -24.91 4.06 -26.52
N GLN A 383 -23.86 4.81 -26.91
CA GLN A 383 -22.52 4.25 -27.05
C GLN A 383 -21.83 4.08 -25.69
N THR A 384 -21.30 2.88 -25.41
CA THR A 384 -20.53 2.60 -24.19
C THR A 384 -19.31 3.52 -24.05
N ARG A 385 -19.07 4.01 -22.82
CA ARG A 385 -18.01 4.97 -22.48
C ARG A 385 -17.18 4.47 -21.30
N CYS A 386 -15.88 4.72 -21.37
CA CYS A 386 -14.98 4.60 -20.23
C CYS A 386 -14.91 5.92 -19.47
N LEU A 387 -14.92 5.86 -18.14
CA LEU A 387 -14.74 7.04 -17.28
C LEU A 387 -13.34 7.06 -16.67
N LEU A 388 -12.78 8.26 -16.51
CA LEU A 388 -11.59 8.53 -15.70
C LEU A 388 -11.81 9.79 -14.87
N ALA A 389 -11.28 9.84 -13.64
CA ALA A 389 -11.38 11.04 -12.83
C ALA A 389 -10.47 12.16 -13.37
N ASP A 390 -11.00 13.38 -13.39
CA ASP A 390 -10.26 14.60 -13.72
C ASP A 390 -9.56 15.16 -12.48
N ARG A 391 -8.23 15.21 -12.49
CA ARG A 391 -7.40 15.72 -11.40
C ARG A 391 -7.75 17.15 -11.01
N ASN A 392 -8.13 18.01 -11.95
CA ASN A 392 -8.53 19.38 -11.62
C ASN A 392 -9.85 19.39 -10.83
N MET A 393 -10.74 18.43 -11.08
CA MET A 393 -11.96 18.24 -10.29
C MET A 393 -11.65 17.69 -8.91
N VAL A 394 -10.80 16.66 -8.85
CA VAL A 394 -10.32 16.07 -7.58
C VAL A 394 -9.71 17.15 -6.68
N ALA A 395 -8.83 17.99 -7.23
CA ALA A 395 -8.20 19.06 -6.46
C ALA A 395 -9.21 20.10 -5.90
N ARG A 396 -10.36 20.29 -6.55
CA ARG A 396 -11.44 21.15 -6.04
C ARG A 396 -12.22 20.51 -4.91
N MET A 397 -12.45 19.20 -4.98
CA MET A 397 -13.14 18.43 -3.92
C MET A 397 -12.28 18.23 -2.67
N PHE A 398 -10.95 18.30 -2.84
CA PHE A 398 -9.98 18.17 -1.77
C PHE A 398 -9.07 19.41 -1.73
N PRO A 399 -9.53 20.54 -1.15
CA PRO A 399 -8.71 21.75 -1.05
C PRO A 399 -7.38 21.46 -0.35
N GLY A 400 -6.26 21.76 -1.01
CA GLY A 400 -4.91 21.43 -0.54
C GLY A 400 -4.35 20.15 -1.17
N SER A 401 -3.17 20.25 -1.80
CA SER A 401 -2.50 19.16 -2.54
C SER A 401 -2.17 17.91 -1.71
N ARG A 402 -2.26 18.03 -0.38
CA ARG A 402 -1.97 17.00 0.62
C ARG A 402 -3.17 16.12 0.97
N ASN A 403 -4.36 16.46 0.49
CA ASN A 403 -5.59 15.77 0.91
C ASN A 403 -5.96 14.56 0.04
N TYR A 404 -5.22 14.31 -1.03
CA TYR A 404 -5.43 13.16 -1.91
C TYR A 404 -4.12 12.73 -2.60
N THR A 405 -4.06 11.47 -3.02
CA THR A 405 -3.03 10.95 -3.93
C THR A 405 -3.67 10.69 -5.28
N PHE A 406 -3.02 11.13 -6.37
CA PHE A 406 -3.50 10.92 -7.74
C PHE A 406 -2.57 9.96 -8.47
N TYR A 407 -3.17 9.04 -9.24
CA TYR A 407 -2.49 8.02 -10.00
C TYR A 407 -2.82 8.19 -11.49
N PRO A 408 -1.98 8.90 -12.26
CA PRO A 408 -2.13 9.04 -13.71
C PRO A 408 -2.33 7.70 -14.40
N GLN A 409 -3.22 7.65 -15.39
CA GLN A 409 -3.41 6.47 -16.25
C GLN A 409 -2.86 6.76 -17.64
N ALA A 410 -2.12 5.79 -18.20
CA ALA A 410 -1.49 5.92 -19.51
C ALA A 410 -0.70 7.24 -19.66
N PHE A 411 0.07 7.60 -18.63
CA PHE A 411 0.90 8.81 -18.54
C PHE A 411 0.14 10.16 -18.53
N HIS A 412 -1.18 10.19 -18.55
CA HIS A 412 -1.93 11.45 -18.65
C HIS A 412 -1.86 12.27 -17.35
N PRO A 413 -1.38 13.53 -17.37
CA PRO A 413 -1.17 14.31 -16.15
C PRO A 413 -2.48 14.70 -15.45
N ARG A 414 -3.60 14.71 -16.20
CA ARG A 414 -4.93 15.12 -15.74
C ARG A 414 -5.92 13.98 -15.46
N TYR A 415 -5.81 12.81 -16.09
CA TYR A 415 -6.88 11.80 -16.02
C TYR A 415 -6.34 10.50 -15.42
N GLY A 416 -7.10 9.92 -14.49
CA GLY A 416 -6.65 8.71 -13.80
C GLY A 416 -7.49 8.30 -12.60
N ASN A 417 -6.80 7.68 -11.64
CA ASN A 417 -7.36 7.17 -10.40
C ASN A 417 -6.92 8.05 -9.22
N PHE A 418 -7.58 7.96 -8.08
CA PHE A 418 -7.17 8.69 -6.88
C PHE A 418 -7.60 7.98 -5.59
N SER A 419 -6.97 8.38 -4.49
CA SER A 419 -7.38 8.00 -3.14
C SER A 419 -7.26 9.18 -2.19
N ALA A 420 -8.09 9.22 -1.16
CA ALA A 420 -8.10 10.23 -0.12
C ALA A 420 -8.38 9.58 1.25
N SER A 421 -7.98 10.24 2.33
CA SER A 421 -8.27 9.77 3.70
C SER A 421 -9.68 10.14 4.18
N ARG A 422 -10.43 10.88 3.39
CA ARG A 422 -11.77 11.38 3.71
C ARG A 422 -12.67 11.33 2.47
N PRO A 423 -14.00 11.41 2.64
CA PRO A 423 -14.93 11.52 1.53
C PRO A 423 -14.67 12.74 0.63
N PRO A 424 -14.99 12.64 -0.67
CA PRO A 424 -15.02 13.79 -1.57
C PRO A 424 -16.16 14.75 -1.21
N ALA A 425 -15.97 16.04 -1.52
CA ALA A 425 -16.92 17.11 -1.19
C ALA A 425 -18.37 16.89 -1.66
N PHE A 426 -18.61 16.12 -2.72
CA PHE A 426 -19.97 15.81 -3.17
C PHE A 426 -20.73 14.86 -2.21
N LEU A 427 -20.02 14.11 -1.36
CA LEU A 427 -20.63 13.29 -0.31
C LEU A 427 -20.77 14.05 1.02
N ASP A 428 -20.09 15.18 1.21
CA ASP A 428 -20.06 15.89 2.50
C ASP A 428 -21.47 16.21 3.05
N PRO A 429 -22.46 16.69 2.27
CA PRO A 429 -23.80 16.93 2.79
C PRO A 429 -24.46 15.66 3.34
N LEU A 430 -24.37 14.56 2.58
CA LEU A 430 -24.95 13.27 2.96
C LEU A 430 -24.24 12.67 4.18
N CYS A 431 -22.91 12.64 4.17
CA CYS A 431 -22.10 12.15 5.28
C CYS A 431 -22.30 12.98 6.55
N THR A 432 -22.62 14.26 6.43
CA THR A 432 -22.91 15.13 7.59
C THR A 432 -24.30 14.85 8.14
N ALA A 433 -25.32 14.75 7.28
CA ALA A 433 -26.67 14.38 7.69
C ALA A 433 -26.72 13.02 8.38
N MET A 434 -26.10 11.99 7.77
CA MET A 434 -26.03 10.64 8.37
C MET A 434 -25.31 10.63 9.72
N ARG A 435 -24.25 11.45 9.89
CA ARG A 435 -23.54 11.55 11.18
C ARG A 435 -24.40 12.18 12.26
N GLY A 436 -25.06 13.29 11.95
CA GLY A 436 -25.94 13.97 12.90
C GLY A 436 -27.12 13.09 13.31
N ASN A 437 -27.82 12.48 12.33
CA ASN A 437 -28.94 11.59 12.63
C ASN A 437 -28.50 10.35 13.43
N MET A 438 -27.34 9.76 13.11
CA MET A 438 -26.82 8.64 13.90
C MET A 438 -26.39 9.08 15.31
N SER A 439 -25.87 10.29 15.47
CA SER A 439 -25.56 10.88 16.77
C SER A 439 -26.84 11.07 17.60
N ASP A 440 -27.88 11.63 17.01
CA ASP A 440 -29.17 11.86 17.68
C ASP A 440 -29.85 10.55 18.10
N CYS A 441 -29.78 9.50 17.27
CA CYS A 441 -30.25 8.16 17.65
C CYS A 441 -29.45 7.52 18.80
N ASN A 442 -28.27 8.04 19.12
CA ASN A 442 -27.36 7.49 20.14
C ASN A 442 -27.01 8.54 21.20
N ASP A 443 -28.02 9.31 21.64
CA ASP A 443 -27.90 10.27 22.75
C ASP A 443 -26.78 11.33 22.56
N GLY A 444 -26.57 11.76 21.31
CA GLY A 444 -25.55 12.76 20.97
C GLY A 444 -24.13 12.18 20.83
N ALA A 445 -23.96 10.86 20.86
CA ALA A 445 -22.65 10.24 20.79
C ALA A 445 -22.07 10.23 19.36
N ASP A 446 -20.77 10.50 19.24
CA ASP A 446 -20.05 10.32 17.96
C ASP A 446 -19.85 8.83 17.65
N VAL A 447 -20.78 8.30 16.86
CA VAL A 447 -20.87 6.88 16.50
C VAL A 447 -20.39 6.62 15.08
N LEU A 448 -20.70 7.50 14.11
CA LEU A 448 -20.50 7.24 12.69
C LEU A 448 -19.38 8.11 12.13
N SER A 449 -18.48 7.49 11.38
CA SER A 449 -17.42 8.20 10.66
C SER A 449 -17.25 7.66 9.24
N PHE A 450 -16.78 8.54 8.36
CA PHE A 450 -16.46 8.21 6.98
C PHE A 450 -14.99 8.46 6.75
N GLY A 451 -14.28 7.39 6.39
CA GLY A 451 -12.83 7.40 6.29
C GLY A 451 -12.35 7.42 4.85
N TYR A 452 -11.38 6.54 4.60
CA TYR A 452 -10.71 6.37 3.31
C TYR A 452 -11.69 6.25 2.14
N PHE A 453 -11.37 6.97 1.07
CA PHE A 453 -12.08 6.94 -0.20
C PHE A 453 -11.10 6.61 -1.33
N GLN A 454 -11.52 5.80 -2.30
CA GLN A 454 -10.75 5.62 -3.54
C GLN A 454 -11.64 5.55 -4.78
N GLY A 455 -11.16 6.15 -5.87
CA GLY A 455 -11.76 6.09 -7.19
C GLY A 455 -10.77 5.50 -8.19
N TYR A 456 -11.16 4.43 -8.89
CA TYR A 456 -10.32 3.83 -9.92
C TYR A 456 -11.10 3.10 -11.01
N SER A 457 -10.56 3.06 -12.22
CA SER A 457 -11.15 2.23 -13.28
C SER A 457 -10.91 0.72 -13.04
N ASN A 458 -11.95 -0.10 -13.28
CA ASN A 458 -11.93 -1.56 -13.13
C ASN A 458 -10.93 -2.28 -14.05
N ILE A 459 -10.39 -1.61 -15.06
CA ILE A 459 -9.20 -2.07 -15.78
C ILE A 459 -8.08 -2.49 -14.82
N LYS A 460 -7.94 -1.78 -13.68
CA LYS A 460 -7.02 -2.15 -12.60
C LYS A 460 -7.25 -3.58 -12.12
N ARG A 461 -8.49 -4.02 -11.93
CA ARG A 461 -8.87 -5.37 -11.49
C ARG A 461 -8.72 -6.40 -12.60
N SER A 462 -9.15 -6.06 -13.82
CA SER A 462 -9.06 -6.99 -14.97
C SER A 462 -7.61 -7.32 -15.34
N VAL A 463 -6.69 -6.37 -15.21
CA VAL A 463 -5.26 -6.63 -15.43
C VAL A 463 -4.62 -7.33 -14.22
N ARG A 464 -5.04 -7.03 -12.98
CA ARG A 464 -4.51 -7.65 -11.76
C ARG A 464 -5.55 -7.84 -10.65
N HIS A 465 -5.68 -9.07 -10.14
CA HIS A 465 -6.45 -9.37 -8.93
C HIS A 465 -5.70 -9.03 -7.63
N SER A 466 -4.39 -8.75 -7.70
CA SER A 466 -3.61 -8.23 -6.58
C SER A 466 -2.40 -7.43 -7.07
N PRO A 467 -1.80 -6.54 -6.26
CA PRO A 467 -0.55 -5.86 -6.62
C PRO A 467 0.58 -6.82 -7.00
N ASN A 468 0.58 -8.03 -6.42
CA ASN A 468 1.59 -9.04 -6.71
C ASN A 468 1.39 -9.76 -8.04
N ALA A 469 0.18 -9.71 -8.61
CA ALA A 469 -0.15 -10.39 -9.85
C ALA A 469 0.33 -9.66 -11.11
N LEU A 470 0.64 -8.37 -11.04
CA LEU A 470 1.02 -7.54 -12.21
C LEU A 470 2.49 -7.77 -12.62
N LEU A 471 2.74 -8.50 -13.71
CA LEU A 471 4.11 -8.86 -14.13
C LEU A 471 4.91 -7.66 -14.59
N ALA A 472 4.26 -6.67 -15.20
CA ALA A 472 4.88 -5.43 -15.69
C ALA A 472 5.59 -4.62 -14.59
N THR A 473 5.35 -4.91 -13.30
CA THR A 473 5.98 -4.20 -12.17
C THR A 473 7.06 -5.00 -11.46
N LYS A 474 7.43 -6.16 -12.00
CA LYS A 474 8.32 -7.13 -11.32
C LYS A 474 9.77 -7.07 -11.78
N GLY A 475 10.16 -6.10 -12.61
CA GLY A 475 11.56 -5.92 -13.02
C GLY A 475 12.21 -7.12 -13.72
N TYR A 476 11.41 -8.03 -14.28
CA TYR A 476 11.92 -9.30 -14.79
C TYR A 476 12.90 -9.12 -15.95
N ALA A 477 12.69 -8.14 -16.83
CA ALA A 477 13.61 -7.92 -17.94
C ALA A 477 14.94 -7.37 -17.43
N THR A 478 14.89 -6.41 -16.52
CA THR A 478 16.09 -5.87 -15.85
C THR A 478 16.86 -6.97 -15.15
N ALA A 479 16.21 -7.77 -14.31
CA ALA A 479 16.86 -8.83 -13.56
C ALA A 479 17.39 -9.98 -14.43
N ALA A 480 16.77 -10.23 -15.58
CA ALA A 480 17.19 -11.30 -16.51
C ALA A 480 18.35 -10.87 -17.42
N LEU A 481 18.29 -9.65 -17.97
CA LEU A 481 19.17 -9.18 -19.04
C LEU A 481 20.42 -8.44 -18.52
N THR A 482 20.40 -7.92 -17.28
CA THR A 482 21.50 -7.08 -16.76
C THR A 482 22.36 -7.78 -15.70
N ALA A 483 21.97 -8.99 -15.27
CA ALA A 483 22.73 -9.78 -14.32
C ALA A 483 23.90 -10.47 -15.05
N PRO A 484 25.17 -10.22 -14.64
CA PRO A 484 26.31 -10.86 -15.29
C PRO A 484 26.26 -12.38 -15.17
N ALA A 485 26.59 -13.07 -16.27
CA ALA A 485 26.63 -14.53 -16.29
C ALA A 485 27.68 -15.08 -15.31
N SER A 486 28.82 -14.41 -15.19
CA SER A 486 29.89 -14.72 -14.22
C SER A 486 29.38 -14.69 -12.77
N HIS A 487 28.66 -13.62 -12.39
CA HIS A 487 28.16 -13.45 -11.02
C HIS A 487 27.03 -14.42 -10.70
N THR A 488 26.12 -14.69 -11.64
CA THR A 488 25.00 -15.61 -11.41
C THR A 488 25.40 -17.08 -11.48
N SER A 489 26.53 -17.42 -12.10
CA SER A 489 27.06 -18.79 -12.14
C SER A 489 27.75 -19.23 -10.85
N THR A 490 28.03 -18.29 -9.94
CA THR A 490 28.61 -18.60 -8.61
C THR A 490 27.69 -19.42 -7.71
N SER A 491 26.38 -19.40 -7.98
CA SER A 491 25.37 -20.17 -7.24
C SER A 491 24.38 -20.81 -8.20
N SER A 492 24.14 -22.11 -8.03
CA SER A 492 23.11 -22.83 -8.81
C SER A 492 21.73 -22.19 -8.67
N HIS A 493 21.42 -21.66 -7.49
CA HIS A 493 20.17 -20.93 -7.22
C HIS A 493 20.06 -19.65 -8.05
N ALA A 494 21.11 -18.82 -8.06
CA ALA A 494 21.12 -17.57 -8.82
C ALA A 494 21.03 -17.83 -10.34
N ARG A 495 21.75 -18.85 -10.83
CA ARG A 495 21.69 -19.29 -12.24
C ARG A 495 20.28 -19.74 -12.62
N HIS A 496 19.65 -20.63 -11.83
CA HIS A 496 18.29 -21.09 -12.11
C HIS A 496 17.26 -19.96 -12.05
N LYS A 497 17.42 -19.02 -11.10
CA LYS A 497 16.55 -17.86 -10.98
C LYS A 497 16.65 -16.95 -12.22
N ARG A 498 17.86 -16.68 -12.70
CA ARG A 498 18.09 -15.91 -13.93
C ARG A 498 17.48 -16.59 -15.14
N GLU A 499 17.74 -17.88 -15.32
CA GLU A 499 17.19 -18.68 -16.43
C GLU A 499 15.66 -18.71 -16.43
N ALA A 500 15.03 -18.86 -15.25
CA ALA A 500 13.58 -18.81 -15.12
C ALA A 500 13.00 -17.43 -15.55
N MET A 501 13.71 -16.34 -15.26
CA MET A 501 13.30 -15.00 -15.69
C MET A 501 13.53 -14.78 -17.19
N LEU A 502 14.63 -15.30 -17.77
CA LEU A 502 14.86 -15.30 -19.22
C LEU A 502 13.75 -16.05 -19.97
N ARG A 503 13.42 -17.27 -19.52
CA ARG A 503 12.31 -18.06 -20.08
C ARG A 503 10.99 -17.28 -20.03
N ARG A 504 10.74 -16.53 -18.96
CA ARG A 504 9.53 -15.70 -18.82
C ARG A 504 9.48 -14.58 -19.84
N ILE A 505 10.53 -13.76 -19.96
CA ILE A 505 10.53 -12.62 -20.88
C ILE A 505 10.56 -13.06 -22.36
N ARG A 506 11.02 -14.29 -22.63
CA ARG A 506 10.98 -14.93 -23.96
C ARG A 506 9.65 -15.60 -24.30
N GLY A 507 8.74 -15.75 -23.32
CA GLY A 507 7.47 -16.46 -23.53
C GLY A 507 7.57 -17.99 -23.44
N GLN A 508 8.73 -18.53 -23.06
CA GLN A 508 9.04 -19.96 -23.06
C GLN A 508 8.38 -20.73 -21.90
N LEU A 509 7.83 -20.03 -20.90
CA LEU A 509 7.03 -20.67 -19.85
C LEU A 509 5.64 -21.10 -20.35
N THR A 510 5.19 -20.55 -21.48
CA THR A 510 3.89 -20.85 -22.09
C THR A 510 4.07 -21.03 -23.61
N PRO A 511 4.76 -22.09 -24.07
CA PRO A 511 5.19 -22.20 -25.47
C PRO A 511 4.05 -22.20 -26.49
N GLY A 512 2.87 -22.75 -26.14
CA GLY A 512 1.69 -22.69 -27.01
C GLY A 512 1.01 -21.33 -27.08
N ARG A 513 1.32 -20.42 -26.14
CA ARG A 513 0.79 -19.05 -26.02
C ARG A 513 1.85 -18.13 -25.39
N PRO A 514 2.93 -17.79 -26.13
CA PRO A 514 4.10 -17.11 -25.55
C PRO A 514 3.77 -15.79 -24.86
N GLU A 515 2.75 -15.08 -25.35
CA GLU A 515 2.26 -13.82 -24.80
C GLU A 515 1.76 -13.94 -23.36
N GLN A 516 1.35 -15.12 -22.89
CA GLN A 516 0.81 -15.32 -21.54
C GLN A 516 1.86 -15.26 -20.43
N SER A 517 3.15 -15.44 -20.74
CA SER A 517 4.22 -15.33 -19.75
C SER A 517 5.06 -14.06 -19.90
N LYS A 518 5.07 -13.44 -21.08
CA LYS A 518 5.76 -12.16 -21.32
C LYS A 518 5.05 -11.02 -20.56
N PRO A 519 5.75 -10.23 -19.73
CA PRO A 519 5.11 -9.25 -18.84
C PRO A 519 4.12 -8.31 -19.53
N PHE A 520 4.56 -7.55 -20.54
CA PHE A 520 3.72 -6.54 -21.20
C PHE A 520 2.70 -7.13 -22.19
N ALA A 521 3.06 -8.21 -22.90
CA ALA A 521 2.14 -8.89 -23.81
C ALA A 521 0.95 -9.49 -23.05
N ARG A 522 1.20 -10.08 -21.87
CA ARG A 522 0.15 -10.65 -21.03
C ARG A 522 -0.81 -9.58 -20.53
N GLU A 523 -0.29 -8.48 -19.99
CA GLU A 523 -1.16 -7.41 -19.49
C GLU A 523 -1.93 -6.74 -20.64
N ARG A 524 -1.31 -6.58 -21.82
CA ARG A 524 -2.01 -6.14 -23.04
C ARG A 524 -3.16 -7.07 -23.40
N ARG A 525 -2.95 -8.39 -23.37
CA ARG A 525 -4.00 -9.36 -23.68
C ARG A 525 -5.16 -9.29 -22.69
N LYS A 526 -4.88 -9.11 -21.41
CA LYS A 526 -5.92 -8.89 -20.39
C LYS A 526 -6.68 -7.58 -20.61
N LEU A 527 -5.99 -6.51 -21.00
CA LEU A 527 -6.65 -5.25 -21.37
C LEU A 527 -7.58 -5.46 -22.57
N GLU A 528 -7.14 -6.16 -23.61
CA GLU A 528 -7.98 -6.51 -24.76
C GLU A 528 -9.21 -7.29 -24.32
N THR A 529 -9.05 -8.33 -23.50
CA THR A 529 -10.19 -9.10 -22.98
C THR A 529 -11.13 -8.24 -22.13
N ALA A 530 -10.60 -7.31 -21.33
CA ALA A 530 -11.42 -6.40 -20.53
C ALA A 530 -12.19 -5.41 -21.41
N ILE A 531 -11.61 -4.94 -22.51
CA ILE A 531 -12.30 -4.10 -23.51
C ILE A 531 -13.43 -4.90 -24.15
N ASP A 532 -13.15 -6.12 -24.61
CA ASP A 532 -14.10 -6.98 -25.32
C ASP A 532 -15.29 -7.39 -24.43
N ARG A 533 -15.08 -7.46 -23.11
CA ARG A 533 -16.11 -7.80 -22.11
C ARG A 533 -16.72 -6.59 -21.42
N GLU A 534 -16.35 -5.38 -21.84
CA GLU A 534 -16.80 -4.11 -21.23
C GLU A 534 -16.49 -3.98 -19.72
N GLU A 535 -15.43 -4.64 -19.23
CA GLU A 535 -15.01 -4.65 -17.82
C GLU A 535 -14.17 -3.41 -17.43
N PHE A 536 -14.66 -2.20 -17.74
CA PHE A 536 -13.91 -0.95 -17.53
C PHE A 536 -14.67 0.14 -16.76
N ALA A 537 -15.77 -0.22 -16.10
CA ALA A 537 -16.51 0.66 -15.19
C ALA A 537 -15.60 1.41 -14.23
N TYR A 538 -16.00 2.60 -13.80
CA TYR A 538 -15.26 3.34 -12.80
C TYR A 538 -15.78 3.03 -11.41
N ARG A 539 -14.91 2.48 -10.56
CA ARG A 539 -15.24 2.06 -9.22
C ARG A 539 -14.90 3.16 -8.21
N MET A 540 -15.88 3.55 -7.40
CA MET A 540 -15.68 4.38 -6.23
C MET A 540 -15.91 3.55 -4.97
N GLU A 541 -15.11 3.74 -3.94
CA GLU A 541 -15.22 3.01 -2.68
C GLU A 541 -15.18 3.98 -1.50
N GLN A 542 -16.21 3.93 -0.66
CA GLN A 542 -16.30 4.72 0.57
C GLN A 542 -16.27 3.80 1.78
N VAL A 543 -15.27 3.99 2.65
CA VAL A 543 -15.22 3.32 3.95
C VAL A 543 -16.17 4.02 4.92
N VAL A 544 -17.03 3.22 5.55
CA VAL A 544 -17.92 3.60 6.64
C VAL A 544 -17.42 2.92 7.91
N SER A 545 -17.44 3.61 9.04
CA SER A 545 -16.98 3.08 10.32
C SER A 545 -17.90 3.50 11.46
N LEU A 546 -18.33 2.53 12.25
CA LEU A 546 -19.18 2.72 13.42
C LEU A 546 -18.44 2.36 14.70
N ASN A 547 -18.50 3.25 15.68
CA ASN A 547 -18.04 3.01 17.04
C ASN A 547 -19.16 2.35 17.85
N ILE A 548 -19.15 1.01 17.85
CA ILE A 548 -20.16 0.18 18.52
C ILE A 548 -20.14 0.40 20.04
N HIS A 549 -18.99 0.76 20.60
CA HIS A 549 -18.90 1.05 22.03
C HIS A 549 -19.76 2.24 22.44
N HIS A 550 -19.88 3.25 21.58
CA HIS A 550 -20.66 4.47 21.83
C HIS A 550 -22.14 4.34 21.45
N MET A 551 -22.52 3.31 20.70
CA MET A 551 -23.93 3.10 20.35
C MET A 551 -24.77 2.79 21.59
N CYS A 552 -26.01 3.27 21.63
CA CYS A 552 -26.97 2.95 22.67
C CYS A 552 -27.43 1.49 22.55
N ARG A 553 -27.80 0.85 23.67
CA ARG A 553 -28.08 -0.60 23.70
C ARG A 553 -29.24 -0.99 22.76
N ALA A 554 -30.24 -0.12 22.63
CA ALA A 554 -31.37 -0.33 21.72
C ALA A 554 -30.94 -0.32 20.24
N GLU A 555 -29.98 0.52 19.88
CA GLU A 555 -29.48 0.70 18.50
C GLU A 555 -28.35 -0.26 18.12
N ARG A 556 -27.79 -1.04 19.08
CA ARG A 556 -26.71 -2.02 18.84
C ARG A 556 -27.21 -3.27 18.11
N THR A 557 -27.59 -3.11 16.85
CA THR A 557 -27.98 -4.19 15.95
C THR A 557 -27.20 -4.14 14.64
N PHE A 558 -26.98 -5.29 13.99
CA PHE A 558 -26.30 -5.29 12.69
C PHE A 558 -27.12 -4.57 11.60
N ALA A 559 -28.45 -4.53 11.72
CA ALA A 559 -29.31 -3.74 10.85
C ALA A 559 -29.00 -2.24 10.96
N ALA A 560 -28.89 -1.70 12.17
CA ALA A 560 -28.48 -0.31 12.40
C ALA A 560 -27.05 -0.04 11.91
N VAL A 561 -26.14 -1.02 12.08
CA VAL A 561 -24.76 -0.94 11.60
C VAL A 561 -24.68 -0.82 10.08
N ILE A 562 -25.48 -1.58 9.33
CA ILE A 562 -25.45 -1.57 7.85
C ILE A 562 -26.29 -0.44 7.24
N ARG A 563 -27.24 0.13 8.00
CA ARG A 563 -28.16 1.19 7.55
C ARG A 563 -27.53 2.31 6.71
N PRO A 564 -26.33 2.86 7.03
CA PRO A 564 -25.70 3.91 6.21
C PRO A 564 -25.46 3.52 4.74
N ILE A 565 -25.38 2.24 4.41
CA ILE A 565 -25.22 1.77 3.02
C ILE A 565 -26.40 2.21 2.14
N PHE A 566 -27.64 2.15 2.64
CA PHE A 566 -28.82 2.42 1.82
C PHE A 566 -28.86 3.86 1.31
N GLN A 567 -28.51 4.83 2.15
CA GLN A 567 -28.44 6.24 1.74
C GLN A 567 -27.29 6.51 0.77
N LEU A 568 -26.16 5.79 0.89
CA LEU A 568 -25.10 5.86 -0.11
C LEU A 568 -25.55 5.25 -1.45
N ILE A 569 -26.22 4.09 -1.45
CA ILE A 569 -26.77 3.47 -2.66
C ILE A 569 -27.76 4.43 -3.33
N ARG A 570 -28.74 4.93 -2.57
CA ARG A 570 -29.71 5.92 -3.04
C ARG A 570 -29.01 7.13 -3.67
N PHE A 571 -28.00 7.70 -3.01
CA PHE A 571 -27.24 8.83 -3.54
C PHE A 571 -26.62 8.53 -4.91
N PHE A 572 -25.97 7.38 -5.07
CA PHE A 572 -25.35 7.02 -6.35
C PHE A 572 -26.36 6.75 -7.47
N CYS A 573 -27.55 6.26 -7.12
CA CYS A 573 -28.65 6.03 -8.06
C CYS A 573 -29.39 7.32 -8.45
N ALA A 574 -29.77 8.15 -7.48
CA ALA A 574 -30.69 9.27 -7.67
C ALA A 574 -30.00 10.64 -7.86
N GLU A 575 -28.78 10.82 -7.36
CA GLU A 575 -28.09 12.13 -7.33
C GLU A 575 -26.84 12.15 -8.21
N HIS A 576 -26.89 11.53 -9.39
CA HIS A 576 -25.72 11.40 -10.26
C HIS A 576 -25.11 12.75 -10.67
N GLU A 577 -25.93 13.80 -10.84
CA GLU A 577 -25.46 15.16 -11.13
C GLU A 577 -24.40 15.69 -10.14
N SER A 578 -24.44 15.24 -8.89
CA SER A 578 -23.51 15.62 -7.83
C SER A 578 -22.08 15.14 -8.07
N TYR A 579 -21.89 14.00 -8.76
CA TYR A 579 -20.57 13.40 -8.94
C TYR A 579 -20.11 13.29 -10.40
N ILE A 580 -21.01 13.33 -11.40
CA ILE A 580 -20.61 13.14 -12.82
C ILE A 580 -19.59 14.16 -13.31
N ARG A 581 -19.55 15.37 -12.72
CA ARG A 581 -18.55 16.40 -13.05
C ARG A 581 -17.12 15.96 -12.74
N LEU A 582 -16.93 14.92 -11.93
CA LEU A 582 -15.62 14.30 -11.71
C LEU A 582 -15.05 13.66 -12.99
N PHE A 583 -15.91 13.21 -13.91
CA PHE A 583 -15.51 12.26 -14.92
C PHE A 583 -15.24 12.87 -16.29
N ARG A 584 -14.11 12.44 -16.86
CA ARG A 584 -13.88 12.47 -18.30
C ARG A 584 -14.44 11.19 -18.91
N SER A 585 -15.36 11.34 -19.86
CA SER A 585 -15.97 10.26 -20.64
C SER A 585 -15.20 10.07 -21.94
N ILE A 586 -14.71 8.86 -22.21
CA ILE A 586 -13.76 8.54 -23.28
C ILE A 586 -14.23 7.27 -24.01
N PRO A 587 -14.13 7.19 -25.36
CA PRO A 587 -14.44 5.95 -26.07
C PRO A 587 -13.49 4.78 -25.65
N PRO A 588 -14.00 3.54 -25.48
CA PRO A 588 -13.19 2.34 -25.20
C PRO A 588 -12.01 2.11 -26.17
N GLN A 589 -12.20 2.54 -27.42
CA GLN A 589 -11.29 2.45 -28.56
C GLN A 589 -10.10 3.41 -28.43
N VAL A 590 -10.21 4.39 -27.54
CA VAL A 590 -9.14 5.31 -27.16
C VAL A 590 -8.59 4.93 -25.79
N PHE A 591 -9.42 4.89 -24.75
CA PHE A 591 -9.03 4.39 -23.44
C PHE A 591 -9.96 3.25 -23.05
N PRO A 592 -9.45 2.06 -22.69
CA PRO A 592 -8.06 1.74 -22.37
C PRO A 592 -7.15 1.34 -23.54
N ARG A 593 -7.61 1.35 -24.80
CA ARG A 593 -6.80 0.88 -25.94
C ARG A 593 -5.42 1.55 -26.07
N VAL A 594 -5.27 2.81 -25.64
CA VAL A 594 -3.98 3.51 -25.57
C VAL A 594 -2.97 2.79 -24.65
N MET A 595 -3.44 2.14 -23.57
CA MET A 595 -2.59 1.32 -22.70
C MET A 595 -2.10 0.06 -23.42
N CYS A 596 -2.90 -0.53 -24.32
CA CYS A 596 -2.46 -1.63 -25.18
C CYS A 596 -1.33 -1.19 -26.12
N ALA A 597 -1.48 -0.01 -26.74
CA ALA A 597 -0.45 0.56 -27.61
C ALA A 597 0.85 0.81 -26.83
N TYR A 598 0.81 1.46 -25.66
CA TYR A 598 2.01 1.62 -24.85
C TYR A 598 2.63 0.28 -24.44
N SER A 599 1.82 -0.69 -24.01
CA SER A 599 2.32 -2.02 -23.64
C SER A 599 3.08 -2.67 -24.81
N ARG A 600 2.62 -2.48 -26.05
CA ARG A 600 3.30 -2.95 -27.25
C ARG A 600 4.62 -2.21 -27.50
N VAL A 601 4.70 -0.90 -27.28
CA VAL A 601 5.97 -0.14 -27.35
C VAL A 601 7.01 -0.74 -26.39
N PHE A 602 6.65 -0.95 -25.12
CA PHE A 602 7.57 -1.51 -24.13
C PHE A 602 7.92 -2.98 -24.41
N GLU A 603 6.95 -3.77 -24.89
CA GLU A 603 7.20 -5.15 -25.32
C GLU A 603 8.26 -5.21 -26.43
N LEU A 604 8.13 -4.39 -27.47
CA LEU A 604 9.04 -4.35 -28.61
C LEU A 604 10.42 -3.80 -28.22
N ALA A 605 10.45 -2.72 -27.45
CA ALA A 605 11.70 -2.13 -26.95
C ALA A 605 12.51 -3.14 -26.12
N LEU A 606 11.86 -3.90 -25.23
CA LEU A 606 12.53 -4.94 -24.44
C LEU A 606 12.88 -6.18 -25.27
N GLY A 607 12.09 -6.50 -26.30
CA GLY A 607 12.45 -7.55 -27.28
C GLY A 607 13.75 -7.22 -28.01
N GLU A 608 13.94 -5.97 -28.40
CA GLU A 608 15.20 -5.52 -29.02
C GLU A 608 16.39 -5.57 -28.04
N MET A 609 16.18 -5.21 -26.77
CA MET A 609 17.21 -5.36 -25.73
C MET A 609 17.58 -6.84 -25.50
N GLU A 610 16.62 -7.75 -25.57
CA GLU A 610 16.88 -9.18 -25.49
C GLU A 610 17.70 -9.68 -26.69
N ARG A 611 17.38 -9.22 -27.91
CA ARG A 611 18.16 -9.52 -29.11
C ARG A 611 19.61 -9.06 -28.98
N ARG A 612 19.83 -7.85 -28.45
CA ARG A 612 21.18 -7.30 -28.20
C ARG A 612 21.92 -8.07 -27.11
N TYR A 613 21.21 -8.47 -26.05
CA TYR A 613 21.77 -9.32 -25.01
C TYR A 613 22.27 -10.66 -25.58
N VAL A 614 21.50 -11.29 -26.47
CA VAL A 614 21.90 -12.53 -27.16
C VAL A 614 23.11 -12.29 -28.06
N ALA A 615 23.11 -11.20 -28.83
CA ALA A 615 24.23 -10.85 -29.71
C ALA A 615 25.54 -10.57 -28.94
N GLY A 616 25.44 -10.05 -27.71
CA GLY A 616 26.59 -9.82 -26.81
C GLY A 616 27.21 -11.08 -26.20
N GLY A 617 26.56 -12.25 -26.34
CA GLY A 617 27.06 -13.53 -25.84
C GLY A 617 27.33 -13.52 -24.33
N GLU A 618 28.53 -13.93 -23.93
CA GLU A 618 28.92 -13.99 -22.50
C GLU A 618 28.99 -12.61 -21.83
N ARG A 619 29.23 -11.55 -22.60
CA ARG A 619 29.28 -10.17 -22.08
C ARG A 619 27.88 -9.62 -21.79
N GLY A 620 26.85 -10.14 -22.46
CA GLY A 620 25.48 -9.65 -22.34
C GLY A 620 25.35 -8.19 -22.78
N LEU A 621 24.58 -7.39 -22.02
CA LEU A 621 24.37 -5.96 -22.29
C LEU A 621 25.48 -5.10 -21.69
N ASP A 622 25.88 -4.06 -22.40
CA ASP A 622 26.71 -2.98 -21.83
C ASP A 622 25.94 -2.18 -20.77
N LEU A 623 26.63 -1.23 -20.12
CA LEU A 623 26.06 -0.39 -19.07
C LEU A 623 24.86 0.44 -19.56
N ALA A 624 24.97 1.05 -20.74
CA ALA A 624 23.93 1.92 -21.29
C ALA A 624 22.65 1.13 -21.57
N HIS A 625 22.76 -0.02 -22.24
CA HIS A 625 21.63 -0.91 -22.49
C HIS A 625 21.06 -1.51 -21.20
N SER A 626 21.91 -1.78 -20.20
CA SER A 626 21.45 -2.25 -18.89
C SER A 626 20.57 -1.22 -18.18
N GLU A 627 20.98 0.05 -18.17
CA GLU A 627 20.16 1.14 -17.65
C GLU A 627 18.91 1.40 -18.51
N ALA A 628 19.01 1.26 -19.83
CA ALA A 628 17.85 1.36 -20.73
C ALA A 628 16.76 0.35 -20.37
N VAL A 629 17.12 -0.93 -20.18
CA VAL A 629 16.16 -1.97 -19.73
C VAL A 629 15.53 -1.58 -18.40
N ALA A 630 16.32 -1.07 -17.45
CA ALA A 630 15.85 -0.66 -16.13
C ALA A 630 14.89 0.54 -16.16
N VAL A 631 15.08 1.47 -17.11
CA VAL A 631 14.17 2.59 -17.37
C VAL A 631 12.89 2.10 -18.04
N LEU A 632 12.99 1.22 -19.05
CA LEU A 632 11.85 0.66 -19.78
C LEU A 632 10.92 -0.13 -18.86
N ASP A 633 11.45 -1.03 -18.02
CA ASP A 633 10.65 -1.79 -17.05
C ASP A 633 9.88 -0.87 -16.09
N ARG A 634 10.55 0.18 -15.59
CA ARG A 634 9.95 1.13 -14.65
C ARG A 634 8.84 1.95 -15.29
N LEU A 635 9.08 2.53 -16.47
CA LEU A 635 8.09 3.31 -17.21
C LEU A 635 6.91 2.42 -17.64
N GLY A 636 7.18 1.20 -18.08
CA GLY A 636 6.16 0.21 -18.37
C GLY A 636 5.26 -0.11 -17.16
N GLY A 637 5.86 -0.28 -15.98
CA GLY A 637 5.12 -0.46 -14.73
C GLY A 637 4.30 0.78 -14.30
N TYR A 638 4.79 1.98 -14.61
CA TYR A 638 4.10 3.24 -14.30
C TYR A 638 2.79 3.40 -15.08
N ILE A 639 2.68 2.91 -16.33
CA ILE A 639 1.44 2.96 -17.13
C ILE A 639 0.21 2.46 -16.35
N PHE A 640 0.38 1.33 -15.66
CA PHE A 640 -0.70 0.61 -14.98
C PHE A 640 -0.94 1.04 -13.54
N THR A 641 0.01 1.75 -12.95
CA THR A 641 0.00 2.06 -11.51
C THR A 641 -0.14 3.54 -11.24
N GLY A 642 0.41 4.41 -12.10
CA GLY A 642 0.53 5.84 -11.86
C GLY A 642 1.32 6.17 -10.60
N HIS A 643 2.07 5.22 -10.03
CA HIS A 643 2.70 5.38 -8.71
C HIS A 643 4.13 5.88 -8.84
N GLU A 644 4.44 6.96 -8.13
CA GLU A 644 5.74 7.65 -8.18
C GLU A 644 6.97 6.80 -7.81
N ARG A 645 6.78 5.64 -7.15
CA ARG A 645 7.88 4.69 -6.87
C ARG A 645 8.58 4.19 -8.13
N HIS A 646 7.86 4.19 -9.26
CA HIS A 646 8.41 3.83 -10.57
C HIS A 646 9.19 4.99 -11.21
N LEU A 647 9.17 6.18 -10.61
CA LEU A 647 9.77 7.40 -11.13
C LEU A 647 10.89 7.92 -10.23
N PRO A 648 12.01 7.19 -10.09
CA PRO A 648 13.15 7.66 -9.29
C PRO A 648 13.68 8.98 -9.85
N THR A 649 13.42 10.06 -9.12
CA THR A 649 13.65 11.44 -9.57
C THR A 649 15.12 11.70 -9.91
N THR A 650 16.03 11.11 -9.15
CA THR A 650 17.47 11.22 -9.35
C THR A 650 17.90 10.85 -10.77
N VAL A 651 17.31 9.81 -11.38
CA VAL A 651 17.69 9.32 -12.71
C VAL A 651 16.75 9.81 -13.81
N LEU A 652 15.44 9.85 -13.55
CA LEU A 652 14.48 10.23 -14.59
C LEU A 652 14.38 11.75 -14.81
N GLN A 653 14.82 12.59 -13.86
CA GLN A 653 14.86 14.04 -14.06
C GLN A 653 15.93 14.43 -15.11
N PRO A 654 17.20 13.98 -15.04
CA PRO A 654 18.20 14.25 -16.08
C PRO A 654 17.83 13.73 -17.48
N LEU A 655 17.06 12.63 -17.56
CA LEU A 655 16.55 12.10 -18.82
C LEU A 655 15.45 12.96 -19.45
N GLY A 656 14.97 14.01 -18.76
CA GLY A 656 13.84 14.83 -19.19
C GLY A 656 12.48 14.10 -19.13
N THR A 657 12.46 12.88 -18.59
CA THR A 657 11.27 12.03 -18.55
C THR A 657 10.18 12.62 -17.66
N LEU A 658 10.56 13.13 -16.48
CA LEU A 658 9.57 13.65 -15.52
C LEU A 658 8.83 14.88 -16.05
N ASP A 659 9.55 15.81 -16.68
CA ASP A 659 8.95 17.01 -17.27
C ASP A 659 8.06 16.63 -18.47
N SER A 660 8.53 15.70 -19.31
CA SER A 660 7.74 15.15 -20.43
C SER A 660 6.46 14.43 -19.97
N LEU A 661 6.50 13.70 -18.86
CA LEU A 661 5.31 13.07 -18.28
C LEU A 661 4.34 14.11 -17.70
N ARG A 662 4.85 15.09 -16.94
CA ARG A 662 4.05 16.13 -16.29
C ARG A 662 3.35 17.04 -17.28
N SER A 663 4.00 17.37 -18.39
CA SER A 663 3.50 18.34 -19.36
C SER A 663 3.05 17.71 -20.68
N GLY A 664 3.74 16.68 -21.18
CA GLY A 664 3.48 16.10 -22.51
C GLY A 664 2.67 14.80 -22.51
N ALA A 665 2.46 14.19 -21.35
CA ALA A 665 1.91 12.83 -21.21
C ALA A 665 2.71 11.77 -22.01
N TRP A 666 4.02 11.95 -22.14
CA TRP A 666 4.87 11.07 -22.95
C TRP A 666 6.12 10.60 -22.18
N PRO A 667 6.46 9.30 -22.20
CA PRO A 667 7.62 8.74 -21.50
C PRO A 667 8.93 8.94 -22.28
N TYR A 668 9.31 10.21 -22.52
CA TYR A 668 10.52 10.58 -23.24
C TYR A 668 11.81 10.17 -22.51
N ILE A 669 12.82 9.75 -23.26
CA ILE A 669 14.19 9.48 -22.79
C ILE A 669 15.16 10.30 -23.64
N ASN A 670 15.91 11.21 -23.01
CA ASN A 670 16.84 12.08 -23.73
C ASN A 670 18.00 11.30 -24.37
N PRO A 671 18.11 11.24 -25.72
CA PRO A 671 19.18 10.52 -26.40
C PRO A 671 20.59 11.10 -26.11
N ALA A 672 20.69 12.38 -25.74
CA ALA A 672 21.97 13.00 -25.38
C ALA A 672 22.51 12.56 -24.00
N VAL A 673 21.66 11.94 -23.18
CA VAL A 673 22.01 11.39 -21.86
C VAL A 673 22.06 9.87 -21.90
N LEU A 674 21.05 9.23 -22.51
CA LEU A 674 20.96 7.79 -22.69
C LEU A 674 20.47 7.46 -24.09
N GLY A 675 21.40 7.05 -24.96
CA GLY A 675 21.11 6.53 -26.29
C GLY A 675 20.42 5.16 -26.25
N LEU A 676 19.40 4.93 -27.08
CA LEU A 676 18.73 3.64 -27.28
C LEU A 676 19.00 3.05 -28.68
N ASP A 677 19.75 3.78 -29.51
CA ASP A 677 19.77 3.63 -30.96
C ASP A 677 20.18 2.24 -31.45
N SER A 678 19.70 1.88 -32.65
CA SER A 678 19.75 0.56 -33.28
C SER A 678 20.77 0.42 -34.42
N SER A 679 21.50 1.49 -34.77
CA SER A 679 22.47 1.40 -35.87
C SER A 679 23.68 0.55 -35.49
N ALA A 680 24.00 -0.43 -36.34
CA ALA A 680 24.97 -1.49 -36.12
C ALA A 680 26.44 -1.02 -35.96
N SER A 681 26.70 0.28 -35.79
CA SER A 681 28.04 0.86 -35.73
C SER A 681 28.32 1.75 -34.50
N SER A 682 27.35 2.03 -33.62
CA SER A 682 27.62 2.74 -32.36
C SER A 682 26.84 2.15 -31.19
N SER A 683 27.56 1.62 -30.19
CA SER A 683 26.98 1.24 -28.89
C SER A 683 26.12 2.36 -28.34
N ALA A 684 25.00 2.03 -27.69
CA ALA A 684 24.25 2.99 -26.90
C ALA A 684 25.21 3.81 -26.01
N VAL A 685 25.16 5.14 -26.14
CA VAL A 685 26.04 6.02 -25.39
C VAL A 685 25.32 6.50 -24.14
N MET A 686 25.90 6.20 -22.98
CA MET A 686 25.51 6.79 -21.71
C MET A 686 26.44 7.96 -21.41
N ASN A 687 25.88 9.16 -21.28
CA ASN A 687 26.67 10.34 -20.96
C ASN A 687 26.99 10.38 -19.46
N MET A 688 28.14 9.82 -19.10
CA MET A 688 28.62 9.71 -17.71
C MET A 688 28.83 11.06 -17.00
N ARG A 689 28.93 12.17 -17.75
CA ARG A 689 29.04 13.53 -17.19
C ARG A 689 27.68 14.08 -16.78
N LEU A 690 26.64 13.78 -17.54
CA LEU A 690 25.27 14.21 -17.27
C LEU A 690 24.50 13.23 -16.37
N TRP A 691 25.00 12.01 -16.22
CA TRP A 691 24.38 11.00 -15.37
C TRP A 691 24.51 11.33 -13.87
N PRO A 692 23.45 11.14 -13.06
CA PRO A 692 23.48 11.45 -11.64
C PRO A 692 24.49 10.61 -10.86
N ARG A 693 25.10 11.26 -9.87
CA ARG A 693 26.04 10.65 -8.91
C ARG A 693 25.52 10.77 -7.49
N SER A 694 25.82 9.76 -6.67
CA SER A 694 25.56 9.76 -5.24
C SER A 694 26.31 10.89 -4.57
N ALA A 695 25.60 11.75 -3.83
CA ALA A 695 26.24 12.81 -3.06
C ALA A 695 27.18 12.27 -1.97
N LYS A 696 26.93 11.03 -1.50
CA LYS A 696 27.72 10.39 -0.44
C LYS A 696 29.01 9.77 -0.97
N THR A 697 28.95 9.11 -2.13
CA THR A 697 30.05 8.28 -2.64
C THR A 697 30.65 8.78 -3.94
N GLY A 698 30.05 9.76 -4.61
CA GLY A 698 30.47 10.22 -5.95
C GLY A 698 30.23 9.22 -7.09
N ARG A 699 29.74 8.01 -6.77
CA ARG A 699 29.48 6.92 -7.73
C ARG A 699 28.19 7.17 -8.51
N LEU A 700 28.09 6.58 -9.70
CA LEU A 700 26.87 6.66 -10.50
C LEU A 700 25.68 6.04 -9.76
N VAL A 701 24.52 6.66 -9.87
CA VAL A 701 23.26 6.09 -9.39
C VAL A 701 22.70 5.18 -10.47
N LEU A 702 22.74 3.86 -10.27
CA LEU A 702 22.37 2.86 -11.28
C LEU A 702 21.06 2.17 -10.93
N LEU A 703 20.09 2.24 -11.85
CA LEU A 703 18.77 1.67 -11.69
C LEU A 703 18.75 0.15 -11.81
N HIS A 704 19.58 -0.43 -12.67
CA HIS A 704 19.63 -1.89 -12.85
C HIS A 704 20.23 -2.58 -11.62
N VAL A 705 21.27 -2.00 -11.01
CA VAL A 705 21.90 -2.54 -9.79
C VAL A 705 20.92 -2.63 -8.63
N ASN A 706 20.05 -1.63 -8.46
CA ASN A 706 19.00 -1.66 -7.44
C ASN A 706 18.00 -2.80 -7.67
N GLU A 707 17.68 -3.10 -8.93
CA GLU A 707 16.80 -4.21 -9.28
C GLU A 707 17.50 -5.56 -9.04
N LEU A 708 18.79 -5.68 -9.38
CA LEU A 708 19.59 -6.87 -9.07
C LEU A 708 19.65 -7.13 -7.57
N ARG A 709 19.77 -6.09 -6.75
CA ARG A 709 19.75 -6.20 -5.28
C ARG A 709 18.43 -6.79 -4.78
N TYR A 710 17.30 -6.35 -5.33
CA TYR A 710 15.98 -6.88 -4.99
C TYR A 710 15.83 -8.36 -5.41
N HIS A 711 16.28 -8.73 -6.61
CA HIS A 711 16.10 -10.09 -7.12
C HIS A 711 17.12 -11.11 -6.62
N TYR A 712 18.38 -10.72 -6.41
CA TYR A 712 19.48 -11.64 -6.14
C TYR A 712 20.18 -11.38 -4.81
N GLY A 713 19.91 -10.26 -4.14
CA GLY A 713 20.56 -9.83 -2.91
C GLY A 713 21.84 -9.03 -3.14
N ASP A 714 22.45 -8.58 -2.03
CA ASP A 714 23.58 -7.65 -2.06
C ASP A 714 24.84 -8.19 -2.71
N GLY A 715 25.08 -9.51 -2.68
CA GLY A 715 26.28 -10.11 -3.25
C GLY A 715 26.42 -9.85 -4.76
N ILE A 716 25.38 -10.16 -5.53
CA ILE A 716 25.38 -9.98 -6.99
C ILE A 716 25.33 -8.49 -7.36
N ALA A 717 24.52 -7.71 -6.64
CA ALA A 717 24.39 -6.27 -6.88
C ALA A 717 25.72 -5.53 -6.65
N THR A 718 26.36 -5.78 -5.50
CA THR A 718 27.65 -5.17 -5.15
C THR A 718 28.75 -5.62 -6.09
N GLY A 719 28.75 -6.90 -6.50
CA GLY A 719 29.68 -7.39 -7.52
C GLY A 719 29.55 -6.64 -8.85
N ARG A 720 28.32 -6.43 -9.33
CA ARG A 720 28.07 -5.66 -10.56
C ARG A 720 28.44 -4.18 -10.41
N GLU A 721 28.10 -3.56 -9.28
CA GLU A 721 28.48 -2.18 -8.97
C GLU A 721 30.01 -2.00 -8.97
N THR A 722 30.72 -2.99 -8.43
CA THR A 722 32.18 -3.03 -8.39
C THR A 722 32.79 -3.14 -9.78
N GLU A 723 32.33 -4.09 -10.59
CA GLU A 723 32.75 -4.26 -11.99
C GLU A 723 32.63 -2.94 -12.75
N ILE A 724 31.47 -2.30 -12.68
CA ILE A 724 31.22 -1.00 -13.33
C ILE A 724 32.11 0.11 -12.78
N TRP A 725 32.43 0.07 -11.48
CA TRP A 725 33.33 1.04 -10.87
C TRP A 725 34.76 0.90 -11.40
N PHE A 726 35.27 -0.32 -11.50
CA PHE A 726 36.59 -0.58 -12.08
C PHE A 726 36.65 -0.28 -13.58
N ASP A 727 35.59 -0.61 -14.33
CA ASP A 727 35.50 -0.29 -15.76
C ASP A 727 35.52 1.23 -16.03
N GLN A 728 35.17 2.07 -15.05
CA GLN A 728 35.26 3.52 -15.14
C GLN A 728 36.67 4.08 -14.89
N LEU A 729 37.60 3.27 -14.37
CA LEU A 729 38.98 3.66 -14.20
C LEU A 729 39.68 3.58 -15.56
N GLY A 730 39.63 4.68 -16.32
CA GLY A 730 40.36 4.79 -17.59
C GLY A 730 41.88 4.78 -17.42
N GLU A 731 42.63 4.78 -18.52
CA GLU A 731 44.11 4.80 -18.53
C GLU A 731 44.70 5.99 -17.74
N ASP A 732 43.94 7.07 -17.64
CA ASP A 732 44.27 8.31 -16.93
C ASP A 732 43.69 8.41 -15.51
N ALA A 733 43.11 7.34 -14.93
CA ALA A 733 42.38 7.41 -13.66
C ALA A 733 43.22 7.92 -12.48
N PHE A 734 44.54 7.82 -12.58
CA PHE A 734 45.48 8.22 -11.53
C PHE A 734 46.47 9.25 -12.08
N ARG A 735 46.06 10.53 -12.13
CA ARG A 735 46.90 11.64 -12.59
C ARG A 735 47.85 12.16 -11.51
N SER A 736 47.57 11.82 -10.26
CA SER A 736 48.36 12.23 -9.11
C SER A 736 48.46 11.12 -8.05
N HIS A 737 49.47 11.22 -7.20
CA HIS A 737 49.60 10.34 -6.04
C HIS A 737 48.37 10.43 -5.12
N SER A 738 47.78 11.60 -4.97
CA SER A 738 46.55 11.81 -4.20
C SER A 738 45.35 11.03 -4.76
N ASP A 739 45.21 10.93 -6.08
CA ASP A 739 44.09 10.21 -6.72
C ASP A 739 44.17 8.71 -6.44
N MET A 740 45.36 8.13 -6.63
CA MET A 740 45.64 6.72 -6.31
C MET A 740 45.43 6.44 -4.83
N THR A 741 45.82 7.38 -3.97
CA THR A 741 45.66 7.24 -2.53
C THR A 741 44.20 7.28 -2.10
N SER A 742 43.44 8.24 -2.61
CA SER A 742 42.01 8.38 -2.34
C SER A 742 41.25 7.14 -2.80
N PHE A 743 41.55 6.67 -4.01
CA PHE A 743 40.97 5.45 -4.57
C PHE A 743 41.30 4.22 -3.73
N THR A 744 42.57 4.04 -3.34
CA THR A 744 42.99 2.90 -2.49
C THR A 744 42.29 2.93 -1.13
N ALA A 745 42.15 4.12 -0.54
CA ALA A 745 41.45 4.29 0.73
C ALA A 745 39.94 3.98 0.60
N GLU A 746 39.31 4.39 -0.51
CA GLU A 746 37.92 4.07 -0.81
C GLU A 746 37.73 2.56 -1.06
N LEU A 747 38.61 1.94 -1.85
CA LEU A 747 38.61 0.50 -2.12
C LEU A 747 38.66 -0.32 -0.84
N LEU A 748 39.55 0.07 0.08
CA LEU A 748 39.69 -0.61 1.36
C LEU A 748 38.48 -0.40 2.26
N ARG A 749 37.95 0.82 2.35
CA ARG A 749 36.82 1.15 3.24
C ARG A 749 35.48 0.62 2.74
N GLU A 750 35.19 0.77 1.46
CA GLU A 750 33.88 0.50 0.87
C GLU A 750 33.75 -0.94 0.37
N MET A 751 34.86 -1.64 0.10
CA MET A 751 34.80 -3.03 -0.39
C MET A 751 35.54 -4.02 0.48
N TRP A 752 36.85 -3.84 0.65
CA TRP A 752 37.66 -4.87 1.31
C TRP A 752 37.24 -5.09 2.77
N ILE A 753 37.00 -4.00 3.52
CA ILE A 753 36.55 -4.07 4.91
C ILE A 753 35.16 -4.75 4.99
N PRO A 754 34.10 -4.28 4.30
CA PRO A 754 32.79 -4.92 4.35
C PRO A 754 32.80 -6.40 3.93
N GLN A 755 33.47 -6.74 2.82
CA GLN A 755 33.53 -8.12 2.32
C GLN A 755 34.28 -9.04 3.30
N THR A 756 35.39 -8.56 3.86
CA THR A 756 36.14 -9.32 4.86
C THR A 756 35.31 -9.50 6.13
N LYS A 757 34.52 -8.49 6.55
CA LYS A 757 33.64 -8.59 7.72
C LYS A 757 32.58 -9.67 7.49
N LEU A 758 31.93 -9.62 6.33
CA LEU A 758 30.88 -10.55 5.94
C LEU A 758 31.42 -11.98 5.82
N PHE A 759 32.62 -12.14 5.24
CA PHE A 759 33.33 -13.42 5.20
C PHE A 759 33.59 -13.96 6.62
N ILE A 760 34.25 -13.19 7.49
CA ILE A 760 34.57 -13.64 8.85
C ILE A 760 33.29 -13.96 9.63
N ALA A 761 32.29 -13.07 9.59
CA ALA A 761 31.02 -13.29 10.26
C ALA A 761 30.32 -14.56 9.75
N SER A 762 30.35 -14.85 8.44
CA SER A 762 29.81 -16.08 7.87
C SER A 762 30.56 -17.33 8.35
N GLN A 763 31.90 -17.28 8.42
CA GLN A 763 32.72 -18.40 8.91
C GLN A 763 32.46 -18.66 10.40
N LEU A 764 32.34 -17.61 11.21
CA LEU A 764 32.03 -17.72 12.64
C LEU A 764 30.62 -18.27 12.86
N ARG A 765 29.62 -17.80 12.11
CA ARG A 765 28.25 -18.34 12.15
C ARG A 765 28.19 -19.81 11.75
N ARG A 766 28.94 -20.20 10.70
CA ARG A 766 29.04 -21.60 10.27
C ARG A 766 29.66 -22.47 11.35
N ARG A 767 30.81 -22.05 11.92
CA ARG A 767 31.47 -22.76 13.02
C ARG A 767 30.59 -22.86 14.26
N LEU A 768 29.77 -21.84 14.54
CA LEU A 768 28.82 -21.85 15.65
C LEU A 768 27.66 -22.84 15.40
N GLN A 769 27.22 -23.00 14.16
CA GLN A 769 26.24 -24.03 13.78
C GLN A 769 26.85 -25.44 13.86
N GLU A 770 28.07 -25.62 13.36
CA GLU A 770 28.81 -26.90 13.43
C GLU A 770 29.22 -27.29 14.86
N ALA A 771 29.34 -26.34 15.79
CA ALA A 771 29.63 -26.59 17.20
C ALA A 771 28.38 -27.03 17.99
N ALA A 772 27.18 -26.84 17.45
CA ALA A 772 25.92 -27.30 18.04
C ALA A 772 25.57 -28.76 17.65
N GLU A 773 26.35 -29.39 16.78
CA GLU A 773 26.26 -30.80 16.40
C GLU A 773 26.90 -31.71 17.48
N PRO A 774 26.40 -32.93 17.74
CA PRO A 774 26.54 -33.67 19.01
C PRO A 774 27.94 -34.24 19.35
N ALA A 775 29.01 -33.79 18.69
CA ALA A 775 30.36 -34.37 18.86
C ALA A 775 31.31 -33.57 19.78
N SER A 776 30.87 -32.46 20.39
CA SER A 776 31.69 -31.70 21.35
C SER A 776 30.84 -31.10 22.48
N ILE A 777 31.47 -30.80 23.62
CA ILE A 777 30.87 -30.25 24.85
C ILE A 777 29.70 -29.29 24.52
N PRO A 778 28.46 -29.57 24.99
CA PRO A 778 27.29 -28.86 24.52
C PRO A 778 27.32 -27.40 24.98
N VAL A 779 27.47 -26.49 24.01
CA VAL A 779 27.30 -25.04 24.21
C VAL A 779 25.83 -24.78 24.51
N THR A 780 25.53 -24.04 25.58
CA THR A 780 24.13 -23.77 25.95
C THR A 780 23.43 -22.89 24.90
N SER A 781 22.09 -22.94 24.87
CA SER A 781 21.33 -22.08 23.94
C SER A 781 21.59 -20.59 24.18
N ASP A 782 21.82 -20.19 25.43
CA ASP A 782 22.11 -18.81 25.82
C ASP A 782 23.52 -18.39 25.37
N GLN A 783 24.52 -19.26 25.52
CA GLN A 783 25.87 -19.03 25.01
C GLN A 783 25.89 -18.90 23.49
N THR A 784 25.09 -19.73 22.80
CA THR A 784 24.93 -19.66 21.35
C THR A 784 24.28 -18.33 20.92
N ALA A 785 23.26 -17.86 21.64
CA ALA A 785 22.62 -16.58 21.39
C ALA A 785 23.58 -15.41 21.64
N ALA A 786 24.34 -15.44 22.74
CA ALA A 786 25.36 -14.44 23.07
C ALA A 786 26.45 -14.35 21.98
N CYS A 787 26.96 -15.50 21.51
CA CYS A 787 27.93 -15.55 20.41
C CYS A 787 27.35 -14.96 19.11
N ARG A 788 26.09 -15.25 18.77
CA ARG A 788 25.42 -14.66 17.58
C ARG A 788 25.29 -13.14 17.70
N SER A 789 24.92 -12.64 18.87
CA SER A 789 24.83 -11.21 19.14
C SER A 789 26.20 -10.54 19.03
N ALA A 790 27.25 -11.14 19.56
CA ALA A 790 28.62 -10.63 19.46
C ALA A 790 29.12 -10.56 18.01
N ILE A 791 28.89 -11.61 17.20
CA ILE A 791 29.24 -11.61 15.77
C ILE A 791 28.49 -10.48 15.03
N THR A 792 27.21 -10.28 15.37
CA THR A 792 26.38 -9.26 14.73
C THR A 792 26.79 -7.85 15.13
N ALA A 793 27.10 -7.62 16.40
CA ALA A 793 27.63 -6.34 16.89
C ALA A 793 28.99 -6.02 16.25
N TRP A 794 29.87 -7.02 16.12
CA TRP A 794 31.15 -6.89 15.45
C TRP A 794 31.01 -6.60 13.95
N GLU A 795 30.08 -7.27 13.27
CA GLU A 795 29.76 -7.00 11.87
C GLU A 795 29.14 -5.61 11.67
N ALA A 796 28.45 -5.06 12.67
CA ALA A 796 27.90 -3.70 12.59
C ALA A 796 28.94 -2.60 12.86
N THR A 797 29.98 -2.87 13.68
CA THR A 797 30.91 -1.80 14.09
C THR A 797 31.74 -1.28 12.91
N PRO A 798 31.86 0.06 12.73
CA PRO A 798 32.74 0.62 11.72
C PRO A 798 34.17 0.19 11.96
N GLU A 799 34.59 -0.12 13.20
CA GLU A 799 35.98 -0.44 13.60
C GLU A 799 36.29 -1.94 13.74
N ALA A 800 35.50 -2.82 13.12
CA ALA A 800 35.54 -4.28 13.33
C ALA A 800 36.93 -4.94 13.44
N PHE A 801 37.93 -4.52 12.68
CA PHE A 801 39.24 -5.19 12.74
C PHE A 801 40.30 -4.39 13.52
N THR A 802 39.93 -3.39 14.32
CA THR A 802 40.90 -2.87 15.31
C THR A 802 41.23 -3.97 16.31
N ARG A 803 42.44 -3.94 16.87
CA ARG A 803 42.82 -4.87 17.94
C ARG A 803 41.78 -4.93 19.06
N LYS A 804 41.26 -3.76 19.48
CA LYS A 804 40.22 -3.65 20.51
C LYS A 804 38.94 -4.41 20.12
N ALA A 805 38.39 -4.15 18.93
CA ALA A 805 37.16 -4.79 18.47
C ALA A 805 37.32 -6.32 18.29
N LEU A 806 38.50 -6.79 17.88
CA LEU A 806 38.80 -8.22 17.76
C LEU A 806 38.98 -8.89 19.13
N GLN A 807 39.57 -8.20 20.11
CA GLN A 807 39.66 -8.69 21.48
C GLN A 807 38.27 -8.80 22.12
N GLU A 808 37.43 -7.79 21.95
CA GLU A 808 36.03 -7.81 22.39
C GLU A 808 35.24 -8.95 21.75
N LEU A 809 35.40 -9.17 20.44
CA LEU A 809 34.80 -10.31 19.74
C LEU A 809 35.32 -11.65 20.29
N THR A 810 36.63 -11.79 20.48
CA THR A 810 37.25 -13.05 20.93
C THR A 810 36.81 -13.41 22.35
N GLN A 811 36.77 -12.41 23.25
CA GLN A 811 36.23 -12.59 24.60
C GLN A 811 34.76 -13.02 24.56
N ALA A 812 33.95 -12.36 23.73
CA ALA A 812 32.53 -12.67 23.60
C ALA A 812 32.25 -14.03 22.94
N LEU A 813 33.19 -14.58 22.17
CA LEU A 813 33.09 -15.91 21.54
C LEU A 813 33.64 -17.06 22.40
N THR A 814 34.39 -16.74 23.46
CA THR A 814 35.00 -17.73 24.38
C THR A 814 33.97 -18.75 24.94
N PRO A 815 32.73 -18.36 25.29
CA PRO A 815 31.73 -19.30 25.80
C PRO A 815 31.25 -20.34 24.76
N GLY A 816 31.44 -20.11 23.46
CA GLY A 816 31.00 -21.02 22.40
C GLY A 816 32.03 -22.10 22.02
N GLY A 817 33.09 -22.27 22.83
CA GLY A 817 34.03 -23.37 22.73
C GLY A 817 35.22 -23.16 21.79
N SER A 818 36.15 -24.12 21.81
CA SER A 818 37.45 -24.04 21.11
C SER A 818 37.34 -23.86 19.59
N ARG A 819 36.23 -24.28 18.97
CA ARG A 819 35.99 -24.13 17.52
C ARG A 819 35.77 -22.67 17.10
N LEU A 820 35.33 -21.80 18.00
CA LEU A 820 35.13 -20.37 17.76
C LEU A 820 36.32 -19.51 18.16
N MET A 821 37.36 -20.11 18.75
CA MET A 821 38.55 -19.39 19.15
C MET A 821 39.22 -18.76 17.93
N ILE A 822 39.34 -17.44 17.99
CA ILE A 822 40.17 -16.67 17.07
C ILE A 822 41.55 -16.63 17.72
N ALA A 823 42.58 -17.11 17.03
CA ALA A 823 43.94 -16.98 17.54
C ALA A 823 44.26 -15.48 17.67
N GLU A 824 44.49 -15.01 18.90
CA GLU A 824 44.99 -13.65 19.12
C GLU A 824 46.41 -13.59 18.55
N SER A 825 46.55 -13.01 17.35
CA SER A 825 47.87 -12.66 16.85
C SER A 825 48.47 -11.58 17.75
N LYS A 826 49.72 -11.77 18.20
CA LYS A 826 50.51 -10.71 18.85
C LYS A 826 50.90 -9.59 17.87
N GLU A 827 50.64 -9.78 16.58
CA GLU A 827 50.95 -8.85 15.50
C GLU A 827 49.71 -8.05 15.07
N ARG A 828 49.96 -6.91 14.40
CA ARG A 828 48.90 -6.00 13.91
C ARG A 828 47.91 -6.74 13.00
N THR A 829 46.64 -6.36 13.10
CA THR A 829 45.59 -6.94 12.26
C THR A 829 45.72 -6.42 10.82
N ARG A 830 45.15 -7.13 9.84
CA ARG A 830 45.18 -6.68 8.44
C ARG A 830 44.54 -5.31 8.21
N ARG A 831 43.60 -4.87 9.07
CA ARG A 831 43.01 -3.52 8.99
C ARG A 831 43.84 -2.48 9.71
N ASP A 832 44.49 -2.81 10.81
CA ASP A 832 45.48 -1.90 11.40
C ASP A 832 46.59 -1.64 10.38
N TYR A 833 47.02 -2.69 9.66
CA TYR A 833 47.91 -2.59 8.52
C TYR A 833 47.29 -1.80 7.35
N ALA A 834 46.05 -2.06 6.94
CA ALA A 834 45.40 -1.30 5.86
C ALA A 834 45.16 0.17 6.22
N ALA A 835 44.84 0.47 7.48
CA ALA A 835 44.68 1.84 7.98
C ALA A 835 46.03 2.56 8.04
N GLU A 836 47.10 1.86 8.41
CA GLU A 836 48.46 2.38 8.32
C GLU A 836 48.96 2.50 6.88
N LEU A 837 48.61 1.57 6.00
CA LEU A 837 48.92 1.62 4.57
C LEU A 837 48.22 2.85 3.98
N VAL A 838 46.93 3.02 4.26
CA VAL A 838 46.17 4.22 3.90
C VAL A 838 46.80 5.47 4.50
N ARG A 839 47.24 5.46 5.77
CA ARG A 839 47.93 6.59 6.43
C ARG A 839 49.31 6.88 5.80
N ALA A 840 50.08 5.86 5.49
CA ALA A 840 51.41 5.93 4.90
C ALA A 840 51.35 6.44 3.46
N ILE A 841 50.34 5.98 2.70
CA ILE A 841 50.05 6.43 1.35
C ILE A 841 49.47 7.86 1.38
N THR A 842 48.55 8.21 2.30
CA THR A 842 47.96 9.58 2.39
C THR A 842 48.92 10.66 2.88
N THR A 843 49.91 10.33 3.70
CA THR A 843 50.80 11.34 4.29
C THR A 843 52.14 11.48 3.56
N GLY A 844 52.44 10.59 2.60
CA GLY A 844 53.74 10.56 1.90
C GLY A 844 54.96 10.26 2.78
N LYS A 845 54.79 10.15 4.10
CA LYS A 845 55.85 9.97 5.11
C LYS A 845 56.07 8.49 5.49
N GLY A 846 55.68 7.57 4.61
CA GLY A 846 55.61 6.13 4.92
C GLY A 846 56.76 5.25 4.40
N ARG A 847 57.78 5.78 3.74
CA ARG A 847 58.83 4.94 3.11
C ARG A 847 59.68 4.13 4.11
N ALA A 848 59.73 4.51 5.39
CA ALA A 848 60.53 3.81 6.40
C ALA A 848 59.74 2.85 7.31
N ALA A 849 58.39 2.83 7.23
CA ALA A 849 57.55 2.10 8.19
C ALA A 849 56.89 0.82 7.64
N VAL A 850 57.02 0.53 6.34
CA VAL A 850 56.31 -0.57 5.65
C VAL A 850 57.28 -1.56 4.98
N ALA A 851 58.53 -1.64 5.45
CA ALA A 851 59.44 -2.70 5.03
C ALA A 851 58.97 -4.03 5.67
N PRO A 852 58.74 -5.11 4.90
CA PRO A 852 58.43 -6.41 5.47
C PRO A 852 59.67 -6.93 6.20
N VAL A 853 59.53 -7.32 7.46
CA VAL A 853 60.60 -7.96 8.26
C VAL A 853 60.90 -9.40 7.76
N HIS A 854 60.25 -9.85 6.69
CA HIS A 854 60.51 -11.13 6.04
C HIS A 854 60.87 -10.94 4.56
N SER A 855 62.05 -10.38 4.33
CA SER A 855 62.84 -10.63 3.13
C SER A 855 64.21 -11.16 3.56
N THR A 856 64.22 -12.39 4.05
CA THR A 856 65.25 -13.42 3.85
C THR A 856 64.59 -14.77 4.00
#